data_AF-A0A9D1HRU8-F1
#
_entry.id   AF-A0A9D1HRU8-F1
#
_cell.length_a   1.000
_cell.length_b   1.000
_cell.length_c   1.000
_cell.angle_alpha   90.00
_cell.angle_beta   90.00
_cell.angle_gamma   90.00
#
_symmetry.space_group_name_H-M   'P 1'
#
loop_
_entity.id
_entity.type
_entity.pdbx_description
1 polymer ?
#
loop_
_entity_poly.entity_id
_entity_poly.type
_entity_poly.pdbx_seq_one_letter_code
_entity_poly.pdbx_strand_id
1 'polypeptide(L)'
;MKKVMIGILIVIPLVVLLVMGLVTTFVSVNAYIGVESVELDKHDLTLEVNETYKLDGDGGLFVVTVLPERATDKTYEWSIRNVRSRDANYPDGDNGKDGFWYVELLDANGNHTDTVTAGGSIRINVHCNFEIVVTAETYTDVCTVVVGGDITAISLDDSITLRAGSSEMLSAVFTPMDGAAYNVEWHVSESVAASVDRNGIITGLREGETEVWMSAEDSKGNVIESNRMVVTVTAGATAYGDIVNVHYDGFDIENELGISPEDITACVGCTVEDGIFRFEEGATRAVIEIEGSDTPAIINLCEENAIEIVERGALGDYILEVGGEELYLTARYASVFRRGESVEVIWSSSDTQVATVDENGAVTGLSSGDAVITATATDGGAEAELTLEVQRKVAVLVSAVTQDSLEVGLAQETVFASMKFDDGALVDNTFSVGVLYPAMFEGEDEESFYEAFEFTTDRPDLAYFNDVDGDGILNNLLTFNGAAIEAAAENGEKIDITVTVRAKYPKYANLPEYTTASFVITVVDGVSVGDYASLKRALETEKKSAVFLNDIPVENAAGQDGATNIYTYGSVYGNGYTVSAEKDQMIGKTEPIFHVYADNVVFSNLTIRPNTFSDEDIENGDLTIDDASTFTSGYCIKYNIRARNSATGETVTQIKGSRIEFCILEN
;
A
#
# COMPACT_ATOMS: atom_id res chain seq x y z
N MET A 1 84.49 -6.09 26.04
CA MET A 1 83.65 -5.18 25.25
C MET A 1 83.21 -5.76 23.91
N LYS A 2 84.11 -6.27 23.02
CA LYS A 2 83.71 -6.83 21.71
C LYS A 2 82.67 -7.98 21.74
N LYS A 3 82.77 -8.92 22.69
CA LYS A 3 81.79 -10.02 22.82
C LYS A 3 80.39 -9.57 23.28
N VAL A 4 80.32 -8.49 24.07
CA VAL A 4 79.05 -7.90 24.54
C VAL A 4 78.40 -7.07 23.42
N MET A 5 79.20 -6.33 22.64
CA MET A 5 78.70 -5.62 21.45
C MET A 5 78.12 -6.55 20.39
N ILE A 6 78.75 -7.70 20.12
CA ILE A 6 78.23 -8.69 19.15
C ILE A 6 76.90 -9.31 19.63
N GLY A 7 76.78 -9.60 20.93
CA GLY A 7 75.52 -10.08 21.51
C GLY A 7 74.39 -9.06 21.35
N ILE A 8 74.65 -7.78 21.64
CA ILE A 8 73.66 -6.70 21.47
C ILE A 8 73.31 -6.49 19.98
N LEU A 9 74.29 -6.60 19.06
CA LEU A 9 74.04 -6.45 17.62
C LEU A 9 73.17 -7.58 17.02
N ILE A 10 73.16 -8.77 17.63
CA ILE A 10 72.34 -9.91 17.19
C ILE A 10 70.97 -9.91 17.88
N VAL A 11 70.93 -9.51 19.16
CA VAL A 11 69.69 -9.50 19.95
C VAL A 11 68.75 -8.37 19.53
N ILE A 12 69.26 -7.19 19.16
CA ILE A 12 68.40 -6.08 18.72
C ILE A 12 67.56 -6.45 17.48
N PRO A 13 68.13 -6.97 16.37
CA PRO A 13 67.34 -7.42 15.22
C PRO A 13 66.33 -8.51 15.55
N LEU A 14 66.69 -9.47 16.42
CA LEU A 14 65.80 -10.55 16.86
C LEU A 14 64.63 -10.03 17.69
N VAL A 15 64.86 -9.08 18.59
CA VAL A 15 63.81 -8.43 19.37
C VAL A 15 62.93 -7.56 18.47
N VAL A 16 63.50 -6.86 17.49
CA VAL A 16 62.73 -6.09 16.51
C VAL A 16 61.85 -7.00 15.65
N LEU A 17 62.36 -8.14 15.18
CA LEU A 17 61.56 -9.13 14.43
C LEU A 17 60.46 -9.75 15.29
N LEU A 18 60.74 -10.03 16.56
CA LEU A 18 59.75 -10.58 17.48
C LEU A 18 58.66 -9.55 17.83
N VAL A 19 59.04 -8.28 18.04
CA VAL A 19 58.08 -7.18 18.24
C VAL A 19 57.29 -6.88 16.98
N MET A 20 57.91 -6.89 15.80
CA MET A 20 57.20 -6.76 14.52
C MET A 20 56.20 -7.89 14.34
N GLY A 21 56.61 -9.15 14.56
CA GLY A 21 55.72 -10.30 14.47
C GLY A 21 54.53 -10.22 15.43
N LEU A 22 54.76 -9.72 16.65
CA LEU A 22 53.73 -9.55 17.68
C LEU A 22 52.80 -8.37 17.36
N VAL A 23 53.33 -7.27 16.81
CA VAL A 23 52.54 -6.11 16.35
C VAL A 23 51.73 -6.48 15.09
N THR A 24 52.29 -7.22 14.13
CA THR A 24 51.53 -7.68 12.94
C THR A 24 50.45 -8.68 13.32
N THR A 25 50.70 -9.62 14.25
CA THR A 25 49.62 -10.47 14.76
C THR A 25 48.57 -9.66 15.52
N PHE A 26 48.97 -8.67 16.33
CA PHE A 26 48.03 -7.81 17.05
C PHE A 26 47.20 -6.90 16.14
N VAL A 27 47.77 -6.42 15.03
CA VAL A 27 47.06 -5.61 14.02
C VAL A 27 46.14 -6.50 13.16
N SER A 28 46.59 -7.70 12.76
CA SER A 28 45.77 -8.64 11.96
C SER A 28 44.59 -9.25 12.74
N VAL A 29 44.72 -9.41 14.06
CA VAL A 29 43.64 -9.98 14.91
C VAL A 29 42.62 -8.91 15.33
N ASN A 30 42.88 -7.62 15.07
CA ASN A 30 41.98 -6.51 15.41
C ASN A 30 41.55 -5.69 14.18
N ALA A 31 41.60 -6.25 12.97
CA ALA A 31 41.02 -5.59 11.80
C ALA A 31 39.49 -5.55 11.96
N TYR A 32 38.93 -4.35 12.12
CA TYR A 32 37.49 -4.15 12.16
C TYR A 32 36.92 -4.38 10.76
N ILE A 33 36.11 -5.42 10.63
CA ILE A 33 35.28 -5.70 9.46
C ILE A 33 33.88 -5.17 9.81
N GLY A 34 33.47 -4.09 9.16
CA GLY A 34 32.13 -3.52 9.34
C GLY A 34 31.05 -4.38 8.71
N VAL A 35 29.79 -4.07 9.01
CA VAL A 35 28.62 -4.66 8.35
C VAL A 35 28.51 -4.09 6.92
N GLU A 36 28.07 -4.90 5.97
CA GLU A 36 27.79 -4.52 4.57
C GLU A 36 26.31 -4.67 4.22
N SER A 37 25.61 -5.63 4.84
CA SER A 37 24.15 -5.75 4.75
C SER A 37 23.57 -6.50 5.95
N VAL A 38 22.27 -6.32 6.15
CA VAL A 38 21.44 -7.16 7.02
C VAL A 38 20.24 -7.60 6.20
N GLU A 39 19.83 -8.86 6.32
CA GLU A 39 18.78 -9.48 5.51
C GLU A 39 17.84 -10.34 6.38
N LEU A 40 16.55 -10.22 6.12
CA LEU A 40 15.46 -11.03 6.63
C LEU A 40 15.10 -12.14 5.62
N ASP A 41 14.69 -13.29 6.13
CA ASP A 41 14.22 -14.39 5.30
C ASP A 41 12.80 -14.17 4.72
N LYS A 42 12.07 -13.18 5.24
CA LYS A 42 10.69 -12.84 4.88
C LYS A 42 10.49 -11.33 4.88
N HIS A 43 9.71 -10.84 3.92
CA HIS A 43 9.42 -9.41 3.75
C HIS A 43 7.93 -9.08 3.89
N ASP A 44 7.07 -10.10 3.94
CA ASP A 44 5.65 -10.01 4.23
C ASP A 44 5.23 -11.10 5.22
N LEU A 45 4.28 -10.77 6.11
CA LEU A 45 3.76 -11.70 7.10
C LEU A 45 2.33 -11.35 7.52
N THR A 46 1.50 -12.38 7.72
CA THR A 46 0.20 -12.25 8.39
C THR A 46 0.28 -12.80 9.81
N LEU A 47 -0.16 -12.01 10.78
CA LEU A 47 -0.22 -12.38 12.20
C LEU A 47 -1.64 -12.25 12.75
N GLU A 48 -1.89 -12.91 13.88
CA GLU A 48 -3.17 -12.86 14.59
C GLU A 48 -3.12 -11.87 15.76
N VAL A 49 -4.27 -11.31 16.10
CA VAL A 49 -4.43 -10.43 17.27
C VAL A 49 -4.40 -11.25 18.57
N ASN A 50 -4.03 -10.60 19.69
CA ASN A 50 -3.95 -11.16 21.04
C ASN A 50 -2.90 -12.28 21.21
N GLU A 51 -2.00 -12.44 20.24
CA GLU A 51 -0.89 -13.37 20.29
C GLU A 51 0.44 -12.67 20.59
N THR A 52 1.41 -13.44 21.07
CA THR A 52 2.79 -12.98 21.27
C THR A 52 3.73 -13.85 20.47
N TYR A 53 4.50 -13.23 19.57
CA TYR A 53 5.40 -13.92 18.66
C TYR A 53 6.84 -13.58 18.99
N LYS A 54 7.70 -14.60 19.02
CA LYS A 54 9.14 -14.39 19.17
C LYS A 54 9.72 -13.92 17.83
N LEU A 55 10.59 -12.91 17.85
CA LEU A 55 11.17 -12.36 16.61
C LEU A 55 12.18 -13.33 16.00
N ASP A 56 13.14 -13.82 16.77
CA ASP A 56 14.28 -14.59 16.26
C ASP A 56 14.66 -15.84 17.10
N GLY A 57 15.65 -16.58 16.61
CA GLY A 57 16.15 -17.81 17.21
C GLY A 57 15.16 -18.98 17.12
N ASP A 58 15.33 -20.00 17.98
CA ASP A 58 14.47 -21.19 17.95
C ASP A 58 12.99 -20.82 18.13
N GLY A 59 12.17 -21.15 17.12
CA GLY A 59 10.74 -20.85 17.07
C GLY A 59 10.39 -19.38 16.80
N GLY A 60 11.36 -18.55 16.41
CA GLY A 60 11.14 -17.17 16.01
C GLY A 60 10.49 -17.04 14.62
N LEU A 61 9.91 -15.88 14.35
CA LEU A 61 9.30 -15.53 13.07
C LEU A 61 10.34 -15.38 11.95
N PHE A 62 11.53 -14.88 12.27
CA PHE A 62 12.54 -14.44 11.32
C PHE A 62 13.89 -15.12 11.54
N VAL A 63 14.63 -15.23 10.44
CA VAL A 63 16.07 -15.52 10.41
C VAL A 63 16.78 -14.27 9.90
N VAL A 64 17.68 -13.71 10.72
CA VAL A 64 18.48 -12.53 10.37
C VAL A 64 19.87 -12.96 9.91
N THR A 65 20.28 -12.48 8.73
CA THR A 65 21.62 -12.67 8.20
C THR A 65 22.35 -11.34 8.18
N VAL A 66 23.49 -11.25 8.89
CA VAL A 66 24.38 -10.07 8.85
C VAL A 66 25.61 -10.41 8.02
N LEU A 67 25.84 -9.65 6.95
CA LEU A 67 26.95 -9.83 6.02
C LEU A 67 27.98 -8.68 6.15
N PRO A 68 29.26 -8.95 5.84
CA PRO A 68 29.80 -10.25 5.48
C PRO A 68 29.81 -11.19 6.69
N GLU A 69 29.85 -12.51 6.48
CA GLU A 69 29.87 -13.48 7.59
C GLU A 69 31.04 -13.28 8.56
N ARG A 70 32.06 -12.51 8.17
CA ARG A 70 33.24 -12.20 8.98
C ARG A 70 33.16 -10.82 9.66
N ALA A 71 32.03 -10.12 9.59
CA ALA A 71 31.81 -8.87 10.31
C ALA A 71 32.18 -9.01 11.80
N THR A 72 32.87 -8.00 12.32
CA THR A 72 33.44 -8.00 13.67
C THR A 72 32.36 -7.84 14.74
N ASP A 73 31.35 -7.02 14.45
CA ASP A 73 30.14 -6.88 15.23
C ASP A 73 28.94 -7.30 14.39
N LYS A 74 28.21 -8.30 14.85
CA LYS A 74 26.98 -8.79 14.20
C LYS A 74 25.74 -8.49 15.04
N THR A 75 25.86 -7.57 15.99
CA THR A 75 24.71 -7.11 16.73
C THR A 75 23.78 -6.36 15.80
N TYR A 76 22.50 -6.62 15.98
CA TYR A 76 21.42 -5.94 15.28
C TYR A 76 20.35 -5.55 16.30
N GLU A 77 19.52 -4.57 15.94
CA GLU A 77 18.41 -4.09 16.75
C GLU A 77 17.12 -4.19 15.97
N TRP A 78 16.07 -4.66 16.63
CA TRP A 78 14.71 -4.63 16.13
C TRP A 78 14.02 -3.34 16.56
N SER A 79 13.16 -2.81 15.69
CA SER A 79 12.24 -1.72 15.99
C SER A 79 10.93 -1.87 15.22
N ILE A 80 9.90 -1.15 15.64
CA ILE A 80 8.59 -1.12 14.99
C ILE A 80 8.29 0.30 14.52
N ARG A 81 7.76 0.45 13.31
CA ARG A 81 7.29 1.74 12.79
C ARG A 81 6.05 1.58 11.91
N ASN A 82 5.48 2.71 11.48
CA ASN A 82 4.35 2.77 10.56
C ASN A 82 3.12 1.94 11.01
N VAL A 83 2.85 1.91 12.32
CA VAL A 83 1.68 1.22 12.88
C VAL A 83 0.41 1.97 12.48
N ARG A 84 -0.49 1.27 11.80
CA ARG A 84 -1.77 1.74 11.31
C ARG A 84 -2.86 0.78 11.76
N SER A 85 -3.82 1.24 12.52
CA SER A 85 -4.94 0.43 12.95
C SER A 85 -5.79 0.01 11.76
N ARG A 86 -6.57 -1.06 11.95
CA ARG A 86 -7.60 -1.57 11.03
C ARG A 86 -8.92 -1.83 11.77
N ASP A 87 -9.03 -1.21 12.95
CA ASP A 87 -10.20 -1.21 13.81
C ASP A 87 -10.59 0.25 14.07
N ALA A 88 -11.80 0.62 13.66
CA ALA A 88 -12.32 1.98 13.78
C ALA A 88 -12.41 2.48 15.24
N ASN A 89 -12.41 1.58 16.22
CA ASN A 89 -12.41 1.94 17.64
C ASN A 89 -11.02 2.36 18.15
N TYR A 90 -9.97 2.12 17.37
CA TYR A 90 -8.58 2.37 17.72
C TYR A 90 -7.94 3.27 16.65
N PRO A 91 -8.25 4.58 16.60
CA PRO A 91 -7.68 5.49 15.61
C PRO A 91 -6.18 5.64 15.80
N ASP A 92 -5.39 5.69 14.73
CA ASP A 92 -3.91 5.70 14.75
C ASP A 92 -3.27 6.63 15.79
N GLY A 93 -3.85 7.81 16.02
CA GLY A 93 -3.36 8.80 16.97
C GLY A 93 -3.43 8.37 18.45
N ASP A 94 -4.16 7.30 18.76
CA ASP A 94 -4.25 6.73 20.11
C ASP A 94 -3.23 5.62 20.36
N ASN A 95 -2.43 5.21 19.36
CA ASN A 95 -1.35 4.24 19.56
C ASN A 95 -0.31 4.75 20.57
N GLY A 96 -0.08 3.99 21.65
CA GLY A 96 0.85 4.31 22.75
C GLY A 96 0.26 5.24 23.81
N LYS A 97 -0.96 5.76 23.61
CA LYS A 97 -1.64 6.62 24.58
C LYS A 97 -2.00 5.83 25.83
N ASP A 98 -1.78 6.44 26.99
CA ASP A 98 -2.00 5.83 28.31
C ASP A 98 -1.26 4.48 28.51
N GLY A 99 -0.20 4.22 27.74
CA GLY A 99 0.59 2.99 27.78
C GLY A 99 -0.04 1.81 27.04
N PHE A 100 -1.08 2.03 26.23
CA PHE A 100 -1.68 1.02 25.38
C PHE A 100 -1.14 1.13 23.95
N TRP A 101 -0.39 0.13 23.52
CA TRP A 101 0.16 0.06 22.17
C TRP A 101 -0.57 -0.99 21.35
N TYR A 102 -0.81 -0.70 20.08
CA TYR A 102 -1.47 -1.64 19.17
C TYR A 102 -0.57 -2.84 18.88
N VAL A 103 0.72 -2.58 18.78
CA VAL A 103 1.79 -3.57 18.77
C VAL A 103 2.85 -3.17 19.77
N GLU A 104 3.23 -4.10 20.63
CA GLU A 104 4.31 -3.91 21.59
C GLU A 104 5.55 -4.69 21.14
N LEU A 105 6.68 -4.01 21.03
CA LEU A 105 7.98 -4.67 21.02
C LEU A 105 8.40 -4.93 22.47
N LEU A 106 8.71 -6.19 22.79
CA LEU A 106 8.96 -6.65 24.14
C LEU A 106 10.41 -7.12 24.30
N ASP A 107 11.02 -6.72 25.43
CA ASP A 107 12.30 -7.27 25.88
C ASP A 107 12.16 -8.72 26.36
N ALA A 108 13.29 -9.34 26.71
CA ALA A 108 13.31 -10.72 27.23
C ALA A 108 12.54 -10.92 28.56
N ASN A 109 12.16 -9.84 29.25
CA ASN A 109 11.37 -9.88 30.49
C ASN A 109 9.88 -9.64 30.21
N GLY A 110 9.48 -9.40 28.95
CA GLY A 110 8.11 -9.11 28.55
C GLY A 110 7.68 -7.66 28.78
N ASN A 111 8.63 -6.72 28.97
CA ASN A 111 8.34 -5.29 29.08
C ASN A 111 8.41 -4.62 27.72
N HIS A 112 7.53 -3.66 27.47
CA HIS A 112 7.58 -2.81 26.29
C HIS A 112 8.91 -2.03 26.18
N THR A 113 9.45 -1.95 24.98
CA THR A 113 10.69 -1.23 24.62
C THR A 113 10.60 -0.69 23.19
N ASP A 114 11.29 0.40 22.89
CA ASP A 114 11.33 0.96 21.52
C ASP A 114 12.25 0.15 20.59
N THR A 115 13.27 -0.50 21.17
CA THR A 115 14.25 -1.34 20.45
C THR A 115 14.65 -2.57 21.27
N VAL A 116 15.08 -3.65 20.60
CA VAL A 116 15.62 -4.85 21.25
C VAL A 116 16.68 -5.54 20.40
N THR A 117 17.81 -5.92 21.02
CA THR A 117 18.99 -6.46 20.32
C THR A 117 18.99 -7.98 20.12
N ALA A 118 18.32 -8.75 20.99
CA ALA A 118 18.25 -10.21 20.88
C ALA A 118 17.12 -10.80 21.72
N GLY A 119 16.44 -11.83 21.21
CA GLY A 119 15.41 -12.55 21.96
C GLY A 119 14.15 -11.74 22.25
N GLY A 120 13.91 -10.70 21.45
CA GLY A 120 12.72 -9.87 21.51
C GLY A 120 11.48 -10.63 21.08
N SER A 121 10.32 -10.16 21.54
CA SER A 121 9.02 -10.66 21.08
C SER A 121 8.14 -9.47 20.70
N ILE A 122 7.13 -9.74 19.89
CA ILE A 122 6.08 -8.77 19.58
C ILE A 122 4.77 -9.27 20.16
N ARG A 123 4.00 -8.39 20.80
CA ARG A 123 2.62 -8.67 21.21
C ARG A 123 1.68 -7.81 20.38
N ILE A 124 0.65 -8.45 19.85
CA ILE A 124 -0.36 -7.80 19.02
C ILE A 124 -1.63 -7.60 19.84
N ASN A 125 -2.08 -6.36 19.99
CA ASN A 125 -3.25 -6.02 20.81
C ASN A 125 -4.45 -5.55 19.97
N VAL A 126 -4.20 -5.02 18.76
CA VAL A 126 -5.22 -4.48 17.86
C VAL A 126 -4.93 -4.97 16.44
N HIS A 127 -5.98 -5.18 15.64
CA HIS A 127 -5.81 -5.41 14.21
C HIS A 127 -5.19 -4.17 13.57
N CYS A 128 -4.00 -4.30 13.00
CA CYS A 128 -3.22 -3.23 12.44
C CYS A 128 -2.31 -3.75 11.31
N ASN A 129 -1.69 -2.85 10.57
CA ASN A 129 -0.52 -3.12 9.76
C ASN A 129 0.65 -2.28 10.28
N PHE A 130 1.86 -2.81 10.16
CA PHE A 130 3.06 -2.16 10.65
C PHE A 130 4.30 -2.69 9.94
N GLU A 131 5.43 -2.03 10.15
CA GLU A 131 6.74 -2.47 9.69
C GLU A 131 7.58 -2.94 10.87
N ILE A 132 8.18 -4.11 10.73
CA ILE A 132 9.26 -4.59 11.59
C ILE A 132 10.57 -4.28 10.88
N VAL A 133 11.47 -3.58 11.57
CA VAL A 133 12.76 -3.17 11.02
C VAL A 133 13.87 -3.83 11.81
N VAL A 134 14.79 -4.49 11.12
CA VAL A 134 16.07 -4.94 11.70
C VAL A 134 17.17 -3.99 11.24
N THR A 135 18.01 -3.55 12.17
CA THR A 135 19.12 -2.63 11.90
C THR A 135 20.43 -3.19 12.41
N ALA A 136 21.44 -3.34 11.55
CA ALA A 136 22.80 -3.69 11.94
C ALA A 136 23.75 -2.55 11.51
N GLU A 137 24.42 -1.92 12.48
CA GLU A 137 25.13 -0.64 12.31
C GLU A 137 24.23 0.44 11.67
N THR A 138 24.31 0.62 10.34
CA THR A 138 23.50 1.58 9.58
C THR A 138 22.77 0.95 8.41
N TYR A 139 22.78 -0.38 8.31
CA TYR A 139 22.04 -1.14 7.32
C TYR A 139 20.74 -1.60 7.93
N THR A 140 19.66 -1.51 7.17
CA THR A 140 18.33 -1.89 7.62
C THR A 140 17.67 -2.81 6.62
N ASP A 141 16.89 -3.75 7.14
CA ASP A 141 15.93 -4.53 6.35
C ASP A 141 14.56 -4.54 7.02
N VAL A 142 13.50 -4.66 6.22
CA VAL A 142 12.13 -4.38 6.62
C VAL A 142 11.19 -5.50 6.19
N CYS A 143 10.38 -5.96 7.13
CA CYS A 143 9.23 -6.82 6.85
C CYS A 143 7.94 -6.04 7.11
N THR A 144 7.04 -6.04 6.13
CA THR A 144 5.68 -5.55 6.28
C THR A 144 4.80 -6.61 6.95
N VAL A 145 4.08 -6.23 7.99
CA VAL A 145 3.22 -7.15 8.74
C VAL A 145 1.78 -6.68 8.68
N VAL A 146 0.88 -7.61 8.36
CA VAL A 146 -0.57 -7.42 8.38
C VAL A 146 -1.15 -8.26 9.51
N VAL A 147 -1.78 -7.63 10.49
CA VAL A 147 -2.51 -8.34 11.55
C VAL A 147 -3.92 -8.63 11.06
N GLY A 148 -4.00 -9.67 10.24
CA GLY A 148 -5.22 -10.23 9.67
C GLY A 148 -5.95 -11.15 10.62
N GLY A 149 -6.88 -11.89 10.04
CA GLY A 149 -7.64 -12.92 10.72
C GLY A 149 -9.13 -12.81 10.43
N ASP A 150 -9.90 -13.55 11.22
CA ASP A 150 -11.34 -13.48 11.18
C ASP A 150 -11.86 -12.16 11.74
N ILE A 151 -13.11 -11.83 11.39
CA ILE A 151 -13.84 -10.79 12.10
C ILE A 151 -13.93 -11.10 13.60
N THR A 152 -13.93 -10.05 14.42
CA THR A 152 -14.08 -10.09 15.88
C THR A 152 -15.22 -9.18 16.36
N ALA A 153 -15.64 -8.22 15.55
CA ALA A 153 -16.80 -7.38 15.82
C ALA A 153 -17.52 -6.94 14.54
N ILE A 154 -18.79 -6.56 14.71
CA ILE A 154 -19.67 -6.02 13.68
C ILE A 154 -20.38 -4.79 14.27
N SER A 155 -20.50 -3.70 13.52
CA SER A 155 -21.21 -2.50 13.95
C SER A 155 -22.24 -2.06 12.90
N LEU A 156 -23.41 -1.66 13.39
CA LEU A 156 -24.48 -0.96 12.67
C LEU A 156 -24.67 0.44 13.26
N ASP A 157 -25.37 1.32 12.53
CA ASP A 157 -25.85 2.58 13.08
C ASP A 157 -26.80 2.36 14.28
N ASP A 158 -26.98 3.38 15.12
CA ASP A 158 -27.84 3.28 16.31
C ASP A 158 -29.33 3.22 15.96
N SER A 159 -29.76 3.97 14.94
CA SER A 159 -31.18 4.02 14.57
C SER A 159 -31.42 4.52 13.15
N ILE A 160 -32.55 4.10 12.56
CA ILE A 160 -33.06 4.57 11.28
C ILE A 160 -34.57 4.87 11.39
N THR A 161 -35.06 5.86 10.63
CA THR A 161 -36.49 6.14 10.52
C THR A 161 -36.95 5.93 9.09
N LEU A 162 -37.93 5.05 8.91
CA LEU A 162 -38.53 4.72 7.62
C LEU A 162 -40.00 5.12 7.60
N ARG A 163 -40.55 5.31 6.40
CA ARG A 163 -42.00 5.32 6.20
C ARG A 163 -42.48 3.94 5.80
N ALA A 164 -43.73 3.61 6.11
CA ALA A 164 -44.35 2.39 5.57
C ALA A 164 -44.26 2.37 4.03
N GLY A 165 -43.83 1.23 3.47
CA GLY A 165 -43.57 1.00 2.05
C GLY A 165 -42.19 1.47 1.55
N SER A 166 -41.50 2.34 2.28
CA SER A 166 -40.13 2.74 1.93
C SER A 166 -39.13 1.66 2.31
N SER A 167 -38.03 1.57 1.56
CA SER A 167 -36.94 0.64 1.82
C SER A 167 -35.59 1.33 1.70
N GLU A 168 -34.61 0.86 2.46
CA GLU A 168 -33.25 1.37 2.47
C GLU A 168 -32.26 0.22 2.70
N MET A 169 -31.10 0.27 2.05
CA MET A 169 -30.04 -0.71 2.29
C MET A 169 -29.21 -0.31 3.52
N LEU A 170 -29.08 -1.22 4.47
CA LEU A 170 -28.28 -1.00 5.67
C LEU A 170 -26.79 -1.19 5.40
N SER A 171 -25.97 -0.43 6.13
CA SER A 171 -24.52 -0.54 6.11
C SER A 171 -24.01 -1.18 7.40
N ALA A 172 -23.13 -2.17 7.27
CA ALA A 172 -22.45 -2.80 8.39
C ALA A 172 -20.93 -2.67 8.25
N VAL A 173 -20.25 -2.41 9.35
CA VAL A 173 -18.78 -2.32 9.43
C VAL A 173 -18.25 -3.51 10.22
N PHE A 174 -17.29 -4.23 9.63
CA PHE A 174 -16.63 -5.37 10.27
C PHE A 174 -15.28 -4.95 10.85
N THR A 175 -14.87 -5.60 11.95
CA THR A 175 -13.55 -5.42 12.56
C THR A 175 -12.84 -6.78 12.58
N PRO A 176 -11.62 -6.91 12.04
CA PRO A 176 -10.97 -5.92 11.19
C PRO A 176 -11.76 -5.70 9.89
N MET A 177 -11.53 -4.57 9.23
CA MET A 177 -12.27 -4.17 8.02
C MET A 177 -12.12 -5.13 6.84
N ASP A 178 -11.02 -5.88 6.80
CA ASP A 178 -10.73 -6.92 5.83
C ASP A 178 -10.86 -8.33 6.43
N GLY A 179 -11.46 -8.44 7.62
CA GLY A 179 -11.62 -9.70 8.31
C GLY A 179 -12.49 -10.67 7.53
N ALA A 180 -12.14 -11.95 7.57
CA ALA A 180 -12.95 -12.99 6.97
C ALA A 180 -14.27 -13.13 7.76
N ALA A 181 -15.39 -12.97 7.06
CA ALA A 181 -16.74 -13.17 7.56
C ALA A 181 -17.45 -14.19 6.67
N TYR A 182 -18.18 -15.11 7.29
CA TYR A 182 -18.95 -16.14 6.60
C TYR A 182 -20.38 -16.16 7.12
N ASN A 183 -21.31 -16.75 6.37
CA ASN A 183 -22.70 -16.96 6.80
C ASN A 183 -23.35 -15.69 7.36
N VAL A 184 -23.25 -14.59 6.61
CA VAL A 184 -23.83 -13.30 7.01
C VAL A 184 -25.36 -13.40 6.99
N GLU A 185 -25.99 -13.08 8.12
CA GLU A 185 -27.44 -13.14 8.29
C GLU A 185 -27.97 -11.85 8.93
N TRP A 186 -29.03 -11.31 8.34
CA TRP A 186 -29.79 -10.20 8.91
C TRP A 186 -30.98 -10.71 9.70
N HIS A 187 -31.22 -10.07 10.84
CA HIS A 187 -32.27 -10.42 11.78
C HIS A 187 -33.09 -9.18 12.10
N VAL A 188 -34.39 -9.39 12.32
CA VAL A 188 -35.31 -8.38 12.83
C VAL A 188 -36.04 -8.97 14.04
N SER A 189 -36.31 -8.15 15.05
CA SER A 189 -37.07 -8.61 16.21
C SER A 189 -38.47 -9.03 15.77
N GLU A 190 -39.14 -9.87 16.59
CA GLU A 190 -40.51 -10.34 16.37
C GLU A 190 -41.50 -9.16 16.45
N SER A 191 -41.49 -8.35 15.41
CA SER A 191 -42.30 -7.17 15.19
C SER A 191 -42.78 -7.22 13.76
N VAL A 192 -43.84 -6.49 13.54
CA VAL A 192 -44.50 -6.38 12.25
C VAL A 192 -44.28 -5.01 11.63
N ALA A 193 -43.47 -4.16 12.28
CA ALA A 193 -43.17 -2.80 11.88
C ALA A 193 -42.30 -2.75 10.61
N ALA A 194 -41.29 -3.61 10.50
CA ALA A 194 -40.39 -3.68 9.35
C ALA A 194 -39.93 -5.13 9.08
N SER A 195 -39.35 -5.36 7.91
CA SER A 195 -38.70 -6.62 7.53
C SER A 195 -37.36 -6.34 6.85
N VAL A 196 -36.36 -7.17 7.10
CA VAL A 196 -35.05 -7.08 6.45
C VAL A 196 -34.82 -8.29 5.54
N ASP A 197 -34.28 -8.08 4.36
CA ASP A 197 -33.90 -9.15 3.42
C ASP A 197 -32.44 -9.60 3.62
N ARG A 198 -31.98 -10.52 2.75
CA ARG A 198 -30.60 -11.05 2.81
C ARG A 198 -29.52 -10.03 2.44
N ASN A 199 -29.89 -9.01 1.67
CA ASN A 199 -28.98 -7.93 1.29
C ASN A 199 -28.87 -6.86 2.38
N GLY A 200 -29.65 -6.97 3.47
CA GLY A 200 -29.76 -5.92 4.47
C GLY A 200 -30.66 -4.77 4.03
N ILE A 201 -31.52 -4.96 3.03
CA ILE A 201 -32.54 -3.98 2.66
C ILE A 201 -33.68 -4.10 3.68
N ILE A 202 -33.85 -3.05 4.48
CA ILE A 202 -34.93 -2.92 5.45
C ILE A 202 -36.12 -2.24 4.77
N THR A 203 -37.31 -2.84 4.88
CA THR A 203 -38.57 -2.28 4.38
C THR A 203 -39.50 -1.96 5.54
N GLY A 204 -39.99 -0.72 5.62
CA GLY A 204 -41.04 -0.34 6.55
C GLY A 204 -42.37 -0.96 6.13
N LEU A 205 -43.05 -1.67 7.03
CA LEU A 205 -44.32 -2.37 6.75
C LEU A 205 -45.52 -1.66 7.39
N ARG A 206 -45.40 -1.25 8.65
CA ARG A 206 -46.44 -0.52 9.37
C ARG A 206 -45.85 0.38 10.45
N GLU A 207 -46.60 1.39 10.85
CA GLU A 207 -46.20 2.26 11.95
C GLU A 207 -45.86 1.47 13.22
N GLY A 208 -44.72 1.77 13.82
CA GLY A 208 -44.23 1.10 15.02
C GLY A 208 -42.71 1.11 15.11
N GLU A 209 -42.18 0.38 16.09
CA GLU A 209 -40.74 0.24 16.29
C GLU A 209 -40.33 -1.24 16.28
N THR A 210 -39.13 -1.51 15.81
CA THR A 210 -38.48 -2.82 15.85
C THR A 210 -36.97 -2.65 15.99
N GLU A 211 -36.25 -3.76 16.15
CA GLU A 211 -34.80 -3.78 16.24
C GLU A 211 -34.27 -4.68 15.14
N VAL A 212 -33.20 -4.25 14.47
CA VAL A 212 -32.50 -5.03 13.43
C VAL A 212 -31.06 -5.25 13.87
N TRP A 213 -30.51 -6.42 13.55
CA TRP A 213 -29.11 -6.73 13.77
C TRP A 213 -28.59 -7.72 12.74
N MET A 214 -27.27 -7.83 12.65
CA MET A 214 -26.60 -8.77 11.77
C MET A 214 -25.77 -9.76 12.61
N SER A 215 -25.64 -10.98 12.11
CA SER A 215 -24.68 -11.96 12.59
C SER A 215 -23.80 -12.45 11.44
N ALA A 216 -22.56 -12.81 11.74
CA ALA A 216 -21.69 -13.54 10.83
C ALA A 216 -20.82 -14.52 11.62
N GLU A 217 -20.22 -15.48 10.93
CA GLU A 217 -19.31 -16.47 11.50
C GLU A 217 -17.86 -16.16 11.15
N ASP A 218 -16.95 -16.41 12.09
CA ASP A 218 -15.52 -16.49 11.82
C ASP A 218 -15.15 -17.81 11.08
N SER A 219 -13.90 -17.96 10.61
CA SER A 219 -13.43 -19.20 9.96
C SER A 219 -13.51 -20.45 10.85
N LYS A 220 -13.71 -20.28 12.17
CA LYS A 220 -13.86 -21.36 13.16
C LYS A 220 -15.33 -21.67 13.45
N GLY A 221 -16.27 -20.95 12.83
CA GLY A 221 -17.71 -21.09 13.02
C GLY A 221 -18.25 -20.45 14.31
N ASN A 222 -17.50 -19.53 14.94
CA ASN A 222 -18.01 -18.76 16.06
C ASN A 222 -18.87 -17.61 15.53
N VAL A 223 -20.08 -17.48 16.08
CA VAL A 223 -21.02 -16.41 15.71
C VAL A 223 -20.63 -15.10 16.40
N ILE A 224 -20.55 -14.04 15.61
CA ILE A 224 -20.34 -12.66 16.04
C ILE A 224 -21.59 -11.87 15.65
N GLU A 225 -22.14 -11.11 16.59
CA GLU A 225 -23.34 -10.28 16.35
C GLU A 225 -23.01 -8.79 16.45
N SER A 226 -23.74 -7.99 15.70
CA SER A 226 -23.73 -6.52 15.82
C SER A 226 -24.50 -6.01 17.04
N ASN A 227 -24.37 -4.71 17.31
CA ASN A 227 -25.36 -3.97 18.10
C ASN A 227 -26.77 -4.09 17.48
N ARG A 228 -27.80 -3.88 18.32
CA ARG A 228 -29.21 -3.79 17.88
C ARG A 228 -29.50 -2.35 17.43
N MET A 229 -29.81 -2.16 16.15
CA MET A 229 -30.22 -0.88 15.59
C MET A 229 -31.73 -0.69 15.77
N VAL A 230 -32.16 0.47 16.25
CA VAL A 230 -33.58 0.79 16.41
C VAL A 230 -34.17 1.26 15.07
N VAL A 231 -35.22 0.59 14.60
CA VAL A 231 -35.96 0.97 13.40
C VAL A 231 -37.30 1.56 13.81
N THR A 232 -37.52 2.85 13.55
CA THR A 232 -38.81 3.52 13.73
C THR A 232 -39.51 3.64 12.38
N VAL A 233 -40.69 3.06 12.25
CA VAL A 233 -41.53 3.17 11.05
C VAL A 233 -42.67 4.13 11.32
N THR A 234 -42.80 5.15 10.49
CA THR A 234 -43.92 6.11 10.50
C THR A 234 -45.00 5.72 9.50
N ALA A 235 -46.22 6.23 9.70
CA ALA A 235 -47.31 6.02 8.76
C ALA A 235 -46.95 6.57 7.35
N GLY A 236 -47.25 5.80 6.31
CA GLY A 236 -47.14 6.22 4.90
C GLY A 236 -48.46 6.78 4.37
N ALA A 237 -48.45 7.33 3.14
CA ALA A 237 -49.65 7.86 2.49
C ALA A 237 -50.67 6.75 2.14
N THR A 238 -50.20 5.51 1.94
CA THR A 238 -51.04 4.33 1.75
C THR A 238 -50.53 3.16 2.60
N ALA A 239 -51.32 2.09 2.71
CA ALA A 239 -50.88 0.85 3.34
C ALA A 239 -49.68 0.17 2.64
N TYR A 240 -49.33 0.60 1.42
CA TYR A 240 -48.25 0.05 0.60
C TYR A 240 -47.13 1.06 0.31
N GLY A 241 -47.19 2.25 0.92
CA GLY A 241 -46.27 3.36 0.71
C GLY A 241 -46.78 4.44 -0.23
N ASP A 242 -45.92 5.40 -0.52
CA ASP A 242 -46.31 6.64 -1.22
C ASP A 242 -46.40 6.48 -2.74
N ILE A 243 -45.75 5.46 -3.30
CA ILE A 243 -45.79 5.16 -4.75
C ILE A 243 -46.32 3.75 -4.92
N VAL A 244 -47.44 3.60 -5.62
CA VAL A 244 -48.08 2.32 -5.90
C VAL A 244 -48.33 2.15 -7.39
N ASN A 245 -48.13 0.94 -7.90
CA ASN A 245 -48.46 0.59 -9.27
C ASN A 245 -49.74 -0.26 -9.27
N VAL A 246 -50.66 0.04 -10.18
CA VAL A 246 -51.95 -0.65 -10.36
C VAL A 246 -52.13 -1.00 -11.83
N HIS A 247 -52.89 -2.05 -12.14
CA HIS A 247 -53.08 -2.49 -13.54
C HIS A 247 -54.51 -2.34 -14.06
N TYR A 248 -55.45 -1.96 -13.20
CA TYR A 248 -56.80 -1.59 -13.60
C TYR A 248 -56.99 -0.08 -13.43
N ASP A 249 -57.82 0.49 -14.29
CA ASP A 249 -58.04 1.94 -14.35
C ASP A 249 -59.10 2.44 -13.34
N GLY A 250 -59.73 1.56 -12.57
CA GLY A 250 -60.60 1.93 -11.46
C GLY A 250 -60.89 0.84 -10.43
N PHE A 251 -61.02 1.25 -9.18
CA PHE A 251 -61.11 0.37 -8.01
C PHE A 251 -61.60 1.13 -6.76
N ASP A 252 -61.96 0.39 -5.71
CA ASP A 252 -62.35 0.96 -4.41
C ASP A 252 -61.12 1.39 -3.63
N ILE A 253 -60.94 2.70 -3.42
CA ILE A 253 -59.67 3.24 -2.93
C ILE A 253 -59.43 2.94 -1.44
N GLU A 254 -60.51 2.84 -0.66
CA GLU A 254 -60.43 2.55 0.78
C GLU A 254 -60.09 1.09 1.01
N ASN A 255 -60.81 0.18 0.35
CA ASN A 255 -60.60 -1.25 0.52
C ASN A 255 -59.29 -1.74 -0.09
N GLU A 256 -58.88 -1.15 -1.22
CA GLU A 256 -57.71 -1.63 -1.96
C GLU A 256 -56.41 -0.94 -1.56
N LEU A 257 -56.42 0.34 -1.17
CA LEU A 257 -55.21 1.11 -0.81
C LEU A 257 -55.20 1.64 0.63
N GLY A 258 -56.31 1.52 1.36
CA GLY A 258 -56.43 2.01 2.73
C GLY A 258 -56.55 3.53 2.83
N ILE A 259 -56.87 4.23 1.75
CA ILE A 259 -57.07 5.68 1.75
C ILE A 259 -58.55 5.96 1.98
N SER A 260 -58.90 6.66 3.07
CA SER A 260 -60.27 7.10 3.25
C SER A 260 -60.63 8.19 2.23
N PRO A 261 -61.73 8.06 1.47
CA PRO A 261 -62.13 9.05 0.47
C PRO A 261 -62.38 10.44 1.05
N GLU A 262 -62.72 10.53 2.34
CA GLU A 262 -62.97 11.80 3.03
C GLU A 262 -61.70 12.57 3.39
N ASP A 263 -60.55 11.88 3.46
CA ASP A 263 -59.26 12.49 3.74
C ASP A 263 -58.59 13.03 2.47
N ILE A 264 -59.15 12.77 1.28
CA ILE A 264 -58.58 13.21 0.01
C ILE A 264 -58.85 14.70 -0.18
N THR A 265 -57.78 15.51 -0.15
CA THR A 265 -57.86 16.97 -0.30
C THR A 265 -57.65 17.44 -1.74
N ALA A 266 -56.94 16.65 -2.56
CA ALA A 266 -56.79 16.88 -3.99
C ALA A 266 -56.59 15.57 -4.78
N CYS A 267 -57.06 15.54 -6.03
CA CYS A 267 -56.82 14.47 -7.01
C CYS A 267 -56.35 15.13 -8.31
N VAL A 268 -55.22 14.67 -8.86
CA VAL A 268 -54.68 15.12 -10.15
C VAL A 268 -54.48 13.91 -11.05
N GLY A 269 -55.05 13.93 -12.26
CA GLY A 269 -55.01 12.79 -13.19
C GLY A 269 -55.99 11.67 -12.84
N CYS A 270 -56.91 11.94 -11.90
CA CYS A 270 -57.86 10.98 -11.36
C CYS A 270 -59.18 11.64 -10.93
N THR A 271 -60.21 10.82 -10.84
CA THR A 271 -61.48 11.14 -10.16
C THR A 271 -61.72 10.13 -9.05
N VAL A 272 -62.21 10.59 -7.90
CA VAL A 272 -62.72 9.73 -6.83
C VAL A 272 -64.19 10.09 -6.59
N GLU A 273 -65.09 9.19 -6.99
CA GLU A 273 -66.54 9.36 -6.84
C GLU A 273 -67.13 8.13 -6.14
N ASP A 274 -67.93 8.34 -5.10
CA ASP A 274 -68.54 7.27 -4.29
C ASP A 274 -67.51 6.22 -3.79
N GLY A 275 -66.29 6.68 -3.43
CA GLY A 275 -65.19 5.82 -2.96
C GLY A 275 -64.44 5.07 -4.06
N ILE A 276 -64.84 5.25 -5.32
CA ILE A 276 -64.21 4.60 -6.47
C ILE A 276 -63.21 5.54 -7.12
N PHE A 277 -61.94 5.17 -7.08
CA PHE A 277 -60.88 5.79 -7.85
C PHE A 277 -61.00 5.41 -9.32
N ARG A 278 -60.77 6.37 -10.22
CA ARG A 278 -60.56 6.14 -11.65
C ARG A 278 -59.49 7.07 -12.20
N PHE A 279 -58.65 6.57 -13.11
CA PHE A 279 -57.79 7.45 -13.90
C PHE A 279 -58.61 8.31 -14.85
N GLU A 280 -58.18 9.55 -15.06
CA GLU A 280 -58.71 10.38 -16.14
C GLU A 280 -58.33 9.79 -17.52
N GLU A 281 -59.11 10.10 -18.55
CA GLU A 281 -58.89 9.56 -19.89
C GLU A 281 -57.46 9.87 -20.40
N GLY A 282 -56.69 8.82 -20.68
CA GLY A 282 -55.30 8.91 -21.16
C GLY A 282 -54.26 9.16 -20.07
N ALA A 283 -54.66 9.27 -18.79
CA ALA A 283 -53.72 9.36 -17.68
C ALA A 283 -53.13 7.98 -17.34
N THR A 284 -51.81 7.92 -17.14
CA THR A 284 -51.10 6.74 -16.63
C THR A 284 -50.50 6.97 -15.24
N ARG A 285 -50.73 8.16 -14.67
CA ARG A 285 -50.25 8.57 -13.35
C ARG A 285 -51.28 9.49 -12.71
N ALA A 286 -51.58 9.23 -11.45
CA ALA A 286 -52.41 10.05 -10.60
C ALA A 286 -51.66 10.45 -9.34
N VAL A 287 -51.99 11.62 -8.79
CA VAL A 287 -51.44 12.13 -7.54
C VAL A 287 -52.61 12.51 -6.63
N ILE A 288 -52.61 11.96 -5.42
CA ILE A 288 -53.65 12.16 -4.42
C ILE A 288 -53.02 12.82 -3.19
N GLU A 289 -53.51 13.99 -2.80
CA GLU A 289 -53.14 14.64 -1.54
C GLU A 289 -54.11 14.18 -0.45
N ILE A 290 -53.57 13.80 0.71
CA ILE A 290 -54.32 13.20 1.82
C ILE A 290 -54.12 14.08 3.07
N GLU A 291 -55.20 14.45 3.74
CA GLU A 291 -55.16 15.22 4.97
C GLU A 291 -54.35 14.49 6.04
N GLY A 292 -53.38 15.18 6.64
CA GLY A 292 -52.50 14.60 7.66
C GLY A 292 -51.33 13.78 7.12
N SER A 293 -51.22 13.57 5.81
CA SER A 293 -50.01 13.02 5.18
C SER A 293 -49.05 14.13 4.75
N ASP A 294 -47.76 13.94 5.04
CA ASP A 294 -46.70 14.87 4.61
C ASP A 294 -46.31 14.70 3.13
N THR A 295 -46.76 13.63 2.47
CA THR A 295 -46.50 13.34 1.05
C THR A 295 -47.78 12.89 0.34
N PRO A 296 -47.92 13.18 -0.97
CA PRO A 296 -49.03 12.67 -1.75
C PRO A 296 -48.83 11.18 -2.09
N ALA A 297 -49.94 10.45 -2.22
CA ALA A 297 -49.93 9.12 -2.83
C ALA A 297 -49.86 9.25 -4.36
N ILE A 298 -48.90 8.58 -4.97
CA ILE A 298 -48.67 8.50 -6.41
C ILE A 298 -49.14 7.12 -6.88
N ILE A 299 -50.11 7.09 -7.78
CA ILE A 299 -50.66 5.85 -8.35
C ILE A 299 -50.30 5.82 -9.83
N ASN A 300 -49.48 4.85 -10.26
CA ASN A 300 -49.16 4.65 -11.67
C ASN A 300 -49.95 3.48 -12.25
N LEU A 301 -50.40 3.61 -13.50
CA LEU A 301 -50.99 2.53 -14.27
C LEU A 301 -49.88 1.72 -14.96
N CYS A 302 -49.93 0.40 -14.83
CA CYS A 302 -49.00 -0.56 -15.44
C CYS A 302 -49.77 -1.70 -16.14
N GLU A 303 -49.06 -2.51 -16.93
CA GLU A 303 -49.63 -3.72 -17.52
C GLU A 303 -49.92 -4.78 -16.46
N GLU A 304 -50.92 -5.64 -16.67
CA GLU A 304 -51.33 -6.69 -15.72
C GLU A 304 -50.18 -7.63 -15.31
N ASN A 305 -49.33 -7.99 -16.27
CA ASN A 305 -48.17 -8.87 -16.05
C ASN A 305 -46.86 -8.10 -15.92
N ALA A 306 -46.88 -6.77 -15.74
CA ALA A 306 -45.67 -6.02 -15.49
C ALA A 306 -44.98 -6.53 -14.21
N ILE A 307 -43.67 -6.71 -14.28
CA ILE A 307 -42.83 -7.12 -13.15
C ILE A 307 -41.89 -6.00 -12.74
N GLU A 308 -41.39 -6.08 -11.51
CA GLU A 308 -40.36 -5.21 -10.97
C GLU A 308 -39.31 -6.05 -10.21
N ILE A 309 -38.07 -5.54 -10.19
CA ILE A 309 -37.04 -5.99 -9.25
C ILE A 309 -37.23 -5.21 -7.96
N VAL A 310 -37.48 -5.91 -6.85
CA VAL A 310 -37.90 -5.31 -5.57
C VAL A 310 -36.81 -4.40 -5.01
N GLU A 311 -35.56 -4.83 -5.10
CA GLU A 311 -34.39 -4.20 -4.48
C GLU A 311 -33.94 -2.95 -5.24
N ARG A 312 -34.35 -2.80 -6.51
CA ARG A 312 -33.90 -1.72 -7.42
C ARG A 312 -34.01 -0.33 -6.79
N GLY A 313 -35.10 -0.06 -6.09
CA GLY A 313 -35.33 1.25 -5.48
C GLY A 313 -34.42 1.54 -4.28
N ALA A 314 -34.06 0.50 -3.51
CA ALA A 314 -33.25 0.62 -2.30
C ALA A 314 -31.74 0.59 -2.58
N LEU A 315 -31.32 -0.01 -3.70
CA LEU A 315 -29.92 -0.10 -4.09
C LEU A 315 -29.33 1.27 -4.46
N GLY A 316 -30.07 2.16 -5.12
CA GLY A 316 -29.56 3.49 -5.49
C GLY A 316 -28.24 3.40 -6.28
N ASP A 317 -27.18 4.02 -5.78
CA ASP A 317 -25.82 4.01 -6.34
C ASP A 317 -24.97 2.84 -5.79
N TYR A 318 -25.60 1.70 -5.46
CA TYR A 318 -24.91 0.53 -4.94
C TYR A 318 -23.89 -0.01 -5.93
N ILE A 319 -22.66 -0.21 -5.44
CA ILE A 319 -21.57 -0.84 -6.16
C ILE A 319 -21.44 -2.28 -5.68
N LEU A 320 -21.50 -3.23 -6.63
CA LEU A 320 -21.24 -4.65 -6.35
C LEU A 320 -19.74 -4.89 -6.23
N GLU A 321 -19.32 -5.58 -5.17
CA GLU A 321 -17.90 -5.89 -4.91
C GLU A 321 -17.45 -7.08 -5.75
N VAL A 322 -16.32 -6.93 -6.46
CA VAL A 322 -15.65 -8.05 -7.14
C VAL A 322 -15.25 -9.11 -6.12
N GLY A 323 -15.76 -10.34 -6.30
CA GLY A 323 -15.50 -11.47 -5.40
C GLY A 323 -16.04 -11.30 -3.98
N GLY A 324 -16.93 -10.32 -3.75
CA GLY A 324 -17.60 -10.11 -2.48
C GLY A 324 -18.85 -10.99 -2.31
N GLU A 325 -19.66 -10.64 -1.30
CA GLU A 325 -20.95 -11.28 -1.05
C GLU A 325 -21.91 -11.12 -2.25
N GLU A 326 -22.74 -12.14 -2.48
CA GLU A 326 -23.73 -12.12 -3.55
C GLU A 326 -24.85 -11.11 -3.27
N LEU A 327 -25.28 -10.41 -4.32
CA LEU A 327 -26.49 -9.59 -4.28
C LEU A 327 -27.69 -10.43 -4.70
N TYR A 328 -28.70 -10.57 -3.84
CA TYR A 328 -29.89 -11.38 -4.10
C TYR A 328 -31.03 -10.51 -4.63
N LEU A 329 -31.51 -10.79 -5.84
CA LEU A 329 -32.60 -10.05 -6.47
C LEU A 329 -33.90 -10.84 -6.46
N THR A 330 -35.00 -10.13 -6.20
CA THR A 330 -36.35 -10.69 -6.21
C THR A 330 -37.17 -10.02 -7.30
N ALA A 331 -37.78 -10.83 -8.16
CA ALA A 331 -38.80 -10.35 -9.09
C ALA A 331 -40.20 -10.56 -8.52
N ARG A 332 -41.09 -9.57 -8.70
CA ARG A 332 -42.52 -9.70 -8.38
C ARG A 332 -43.36 -8.93 -9.39
N TYR A 333 -44.68 -9.19 -9.42
CA TYR A 333 -45.59 -8.30 -10.14
C TYR A 333 -45.54 -6.89 -9.57
N ALA A 334 -45.43 -5.91 -10.46
CA ALA A 334 -45.37 -4.51 -10.11
C ALA A 334 -46.69 -4.05 -9.45
N SER A 335 -47.82 -4.57 -9.92
CA SER A 335 -49.11 -4.17 -9.38
C SER A 335 -49.31 -4.65 -7.94
N VAL A 336 -49.68 -3.72 -7.05
CA VAL A 336 -49.97 -4.02 -5.64
C VAL A 336 -51.07 -5.06 -5.46
N PHE A 337 -52.03 -5.14 -6.40
CA PHE A 337 -53.14 -6.10 -6.36
C PHE A 337 -52.72 -7.55 -6.63
N ARG A 338 -51.50 -7.76 -7.15
CA ARG A 338 -50.93 -9.09 -7.43
C ARG A 338 -49.73 -9.44 -6.56
N ARG A 339 -49.41 -8.61 -5.54
CA ARG A 339 -48.26 -8.87 -4.64
C ARG A 339 -48.35 -10.18 -3.85
N GLY A 340 -49.54 -10.75 -3.71
CA GLY A 340 -49.75 -12.07 -3.10
C GLY A 340 -49.47 -13.26 -4.03
N GLU A 341 -49.16 -13.01 -5.30
CA GLU A 341 -48.87 -14.03 -6.31
C GLU A 341 -47.35 -14.13 -6.54
N SER A 342 -46.88 -15.34 -6.83
CA SER A 342 -45.48 -15.58 -7.23
C SER A 342 -45.36 -15.50 -8.75
N VAL A 343 -44.28 -14.89 -9.23
CA VAL A 343 -43.93 -14.85 -10.67
C VAL A 343 -42.70 -15.72 -10.93
N GLU A 344 -42.79 -16.57 -11.94
CA GLU A 344 -41.64 -17.36 -12.42
C GLU A 344 -40.88 -16.55 -13.47
N VAL A 345 -39.58 -16.30 -13.22
CA VAL A 345 -38.72 -15.50 -14.10
C VAL A 345 -37.48 -16.26 -14.55
N ILE A 346 -36.94 -15.85 -15.70
CA ILE A 346 -35.61 -16.25 -16.18
C ILE A 346 -34.69 -15.04 -16.00
N TRP A 347 -33.58 -15.24 -15.31
CA TRP A 347 -32.55 -14.24 -15.11
C TRP A 347 -31.48 -14.29 -16.21
N SER A 348 -30.92 -13.13 -16.54
CA SER A 348 -29.79 -13.02 -17.47
C SER A 348 -28.94 -11.79 -17.14
N SER A 349 -27.67 -11.83 -17.55
CA SER A 349 -26.73 -10.71 -17.47
C SER A 349 -26.31 -10.29 -18.87
N SER A 350 -26.18 -8.98 -19.09
CA SER A 350 -25.66 -8.43 -20.34
C SER A 350 -24.18 -8.76 -20.58
N ASP A 351 -23.40 -8.93 -19.50
CA ASP A 351 -21.98 -9.30 -19.55
C ASP A 351 -21.61 -10.24 -18.40
N THR A 352 -21.48 -11.53 -18.73
CA THR A 352 -21.13 -12.58 -17.76
C THR A 352 -19.65 -12.61 -17.37
N GLN A 353 -18.79 -11.78 -17.97
CA GLN A 353 -17.42 -11.59 -17.49
C GLN A 353 -17.36 -10.54 -16.37
N VAL A 354 -18.31 -9.59 -16.36
CA VAL A 354 -18.44 -8.55 -15.33
C VAL A 354 -19.29 -9.03 -14.15
N ALA A 355 -20.49 -9.56 -14.41
CA ALA A 355 -21.38 -10.09 -13.38
C ALA A 355 -22.20 -11.28 -13.88
N THR A 356 -22.35 -12.30 -13.04
CA THR A 356 -23.23 -13.45 -13.31
C THR A 356 -24.46 -13.41 -12.41
N VAL A 357 -25.58 -13.95 -12.88
CA VAL A 357 -26.80 -14.14 -12.09
C VAL A 357 -27.27 -15.60 -12.21
N ASP A 358 -27.62 -16.22 -11.09
CA ASP A 358 -28.11 -17.60 -11.06
C ASP A 358 -29.64 -17.69 -11.26
N GLU A 359 -30.19 -18.91 -11.22
CA GLU A 359 -31.64 -19.13 -11.38
C GLU A 359 -32.49 -18.59 -10.22
N ASN A 360 -31.88 -18.32 -9.07
CA ASN A 360 -32.52 -17.79 -7.87
C ASN A 360 -32.37 -16.27 -7.75
N GLY A 361 -31.72 -15.61 -8.71
CA GLY A 361 -31.46 -14.18 -8.68
C GLY A 361 -30.25 -13.77 -7.83
N ALA A 362 -29.37 -14.71 -7.47
CA ALA A 362 -28.10 -14.41 -6.81
C ALA A 362 -27.09 -13.89 -7.83
N VAL A 363 -26.60 -12.67 -7.62
CA VAL A 363 -25.68 -11.95 -8.52
C VAL A 363 -24.28 -11.92 -7.91
N THR A 364 -23.29 -12.37 -8.68
CA THR A 364 -21.87 -12.37 -8.30
C THR A 364 -21.09 -11.40 -9.18
N GLY A 365 -20.29 -10.51 -8.58
CA GLY A 365 -19.37 -9.62 -9.29
C GLY A 365 -18.04 -10.31 -9.58
N LEU A 366 -17.59 -10.27 -10.83
CA LEU A 366 -16.40 -10.99 -11.31
C LEU A 366 -15.26 -10.07 -11.75
N SER A 367 -15.56 -8.94 -12.40
CA SER A 367 -14.58 -7.93 -12.80
C SER A 367 -15.20 -6.54 -12.77
N SER A 368 -14.36 -5.50 -12.70
CA SER A 368 -14.85 -4.12 -12.76
C SER A 368 -15.55 -3.82 -14.09
N GLY A 369 -16.62 -3.03 -14.05
CA GLY A 369 -17.41 -2.63 -15.22
C GLY A 369 -18.91 -2.55 -14.95
N ASP A 370 -19.69 -2.27 -16.00
CA ASP A 370 -21.15 -2.18 -15.92
C ASP A 370 -21.81 -3.46 -16.45
N ALA A 371 -22.82 -3.95 -15.73
CA ALA A 371 -23.67 -5.05 -16.18
C ALA A 371 -25.16 -4.74 -15.98
N VAL A 372 -26.00 -5.16 -16.94
CA VAL A 372 -27.46 -5.10 -16.81
C VAL A 372 -27.98 -6.49 -16.50
N ILE A 373 -28.63 -6.63 -15.34
CA ILE A 373 -29.32 -7.84 -14.91
C ILE A 373 -30.80 -7.73 -15.29
N THR A 374 -31.29 -8.70 -16.06
CA THR A 374 -32.66 -8.71 -16.58
C THR A 374 -33.43 -9.92 -16.07
N ALA A 375 -34.57 -9.68 -15.42
CA ALA A 375 -35.58 -10.69 -15.12
C ALA A 375 -36.64 -10.71 -16.23
N THR A 376 -36.93 -11.88 -16.79
CA THR A 376 -37.97 -12.07 -17.80
C THR A 376 -39.07 -13.00 -17.27
N ALA A 377 -40.29 -12.48 -17.12
CA ALA A 377 -41.45 -13.26 -16.73
C ALA A 377 -41.80 -14.34 -17.77
N THR A 378 -41.96 -15.57 -17.31
CA THR A 378 -42.34 -16.69 -18.19
C THR A 378 -43.79 -16.58 -18.67
N ASP A 379 -44.64 -15.86 -17.94
CA ASP A 379 -46.04 -15.60 -18.24
C ASP A 379 -46.24 -14.28 -18.99
N GLY A 380 -45.91 -14.29 -20.28
CA GLY A 380 -46.17 -13.14 -21.18
C GLY A 380 -44.95 -12.29 -21.49
N GLY A 381 -43.77 -12.63 -20.96
CA GLY A 381 -42.49 -12.06 -21.40
C GLY A 381 -42.24 -10.63 -20.93
N ALA A 382 -42.88 -10.20 -19.83
CA ALA A 382 -42.56 -8.91 -19.23
C ALA A 382 -41.13 -8.91 -18.68
N GLU A 383 -40.42 -7.80 -18.83
CA GLU A 383 -39.03 -7.67 -18.42
C GLU A 383 -38.87 -6.57 -17.36
N ALA A 384 -37.96 -6.80 -16.42
CA ALA A 384 -37.45 -5.78 -15.51
C ALA A 384 -35.92 -5.82 -15.50
N GLU A 385 -35.30 -4.65 -15.51
CA GLU A 385 -33.85 -4.49 -15.60
C GLU A 385 -33.28 -3.71 -14.41
N LEU A 386 -32.07 -4.11 -14.00
CA LEU A 386 -31.24 -3.43 -13.01
C LEU A 386 -29.83 -3.27 -13.60
N THR A 387 -29.38 -2.02 -13.72
CA THR A 387 -27.98 -1.72 -14.05
C THR A 387 -27.15 -1.72 -12.78
N LEU A 388 -26.03 -2.44 -12.78
CA LEU A 388 -25.08 -2.55 -11.67
C LEU A 388 -23.70 -2.08 -12.13
N GLU A 389 -23.08 -1.23 -11.32
CA GLU A 389 -21.66 -0.96 -11.39
C GLU A 389 -20.94 -1.98 -10.51
N VAL A 390 -19.98 -2.71 -11.08
CA VAL A 390 -19.12 -3.66 -10.37
C VAL A 390 -17.75 -3.02 -10.20
N GLN A 391 -17.24 -2.99 -8.97
CA GLN A 391 -15.92 -2.44 -8.69
C GLN A 391 -15.18 -3.25 -7.63
N ARG A 392 -13.85 -3.12 -7.66
CA ARG A 392 -12.96 -3.59 -6.61
C ARG A 392 -13.09 -2.69 -5.39
N LYS A 393 -13.72 -3.19 -4.33
CA LYS A 393 -13.78 -2.47 -3.05
C LYS A 393 -12.52 -2.74 -2.22
N VAL A 394 -11.86 -1.67 -1.80
CA VAL A 394 -10.64 -1.76 -0.99
C VAL A 394 -11.00 -1.52 0.47
N ALA A 395 -10.76 -2.51 1.33
CA ALA A 395 -10.97 -2.35 2.76
C ALA A 395 -9.77 -1.65 3.44
N VAL A 396 -8.56 -2.04 3.05
CA VAL A 396 -7.30 -1.55 3.63
C VAL A 396 -6.25 -1.40 2.54
N LEU A 397 -5.43 -0.35 2.65
CA LEU A 397 -4.23 -0.15 1.84
C LEU A 397 -2.99 -0.26 2.73
N VAL A 398 -2.03 -1.10 2.33
CA VAL A 398 -0.74 -1.19 2.99
C VAL A 398 0.27 -0.38 2.19
N SER A 399 0.98 0.53 2.86
CA SER A 399 1.98 1.39 2.21
C SER A 399 3.04 0.55 1.51
N ALA A 400 3.27 0.84 0.23
CA ALA A 400 4.05 0.01 -0.66
C ALA A 400 5.13 0.85 -1.34
N VAL A 401 6.20 1.11 -0.58
CA VAL A 401 7.48 1.30 -1.25
C VAL A 401 8.10 -0.09 -1.31
N THR A 402 8.12 -0.68 -2.51
CA THR A 402 8.75 -1.99 -2.72
C THR A 402 10.26 -1.85 -2.55
N GLN A 403 10.93 -2.92 -2.13
CA GLN A 403 12.39 -2.97 -2.06
C GLN A 403 13.01 -2.64 -3.43
N ASP A 404 12.42 -3.11 -4.53
CA ASP A 404 12.80 -2.76 -5.90
C ASP A 404 12.78 -1.24 -6.18
N SER A 405 11.80 -0.51 -5.64
CA SER A 405 11.72 0.96 -5.77
C SER A 405 12.74 1.68 -4.87
N LEU A 406 13.20 1.02 -3.79
CA LEU A 406 14.29 1.50 -2.92
C LEU A 406 15.68 1.17 -3.50
N GLU A 407 15.83 0.09 -4.26
CA GLU A 407 17.07 -0.32 -4.93
C GLU A 407 17.56 0.70 -5.97
N VAL A 408 16.64 1.51 -6.53
CA VAL A 408 17.00 2.62 -7.44
C VAL A 408 17.74 3.75 -6.69
N GLY A 409 17.66 3.79 -5.36
CA GLY A 409 18.31 4.78 -4.51
C GLY A 409 19.30 4.14 -3.55
N LEU A 410 20.35 3.46 -4.06
CA LEU A 410 21.36 2.75 -3.27
C LEU A 410 22.15 3.59 -2.22
N ALA A 411 21.71 4.77 -1.81
CA ALA A 411 22.28 5.44 -0.66
C ALA A 411 21.59 4.97 0.64
N GLN A 412 22.34 4.97 1.76
CA GLN A 412 21.80 4.79 3.13
C GLN A 412 20.60 5.71 3.44
N GLU A 413 20.46 6.81 2.69
CA GLU A 413 19.25 7.62 2.59
C GLU A 413 18.73 7.45 1.16
N THR A 414 17.54 6.86 0.96
CA THR A 414 16.94 6.67 -0.37
C THR A 414 16.71 8.04 -1.03
N VAL A 415 17.63 8.43 -1.92
CA VAL A 415 17.57 9.68 -2.69
C VAL A 415 17.40 9.33 -4.16
N PHE A 416 16.36 9.86 -4.79
CA PHE A 416 16.07 9.65 -6.20
C PHE A 416 16.72 10.74 -7.06
N ALA A 417 17.25 10.35 -8.22
CA ALA A 417 17.64 11.30 -9.25
C ALA A 417 16.42 11.67 -10.11
N SER A 418 16.29 12.95 -10.45
CA SER A 418 15.23 13.45 -11.34
C SER A 418 15.32 12.95 -12.79
N MET A 419 16.51 12.56 -13.26
CA MET A 419 16.77 12.17 -14.65
C MET A 419 17.43 10.79 -14.77
N LYS A 420 17.33 10.16 -15.94
CA LYS A 420 18.08 8.94 -16.33
C LYS A 420 18.58 9.04 -17.76
N PHE A 421 19.52 8.17 -18.13
CA PHE A 421 19.86 7.96 -19.54
C PHE A 421 19.01 6.84 -20.14
N ASP A 422 18.37 7.10 -21.27
CA ASP A 422 17.63 6.13 -22.07
C ASP A 422 18.09 6.22 -23.53
N ASP A 423 18.59 5.12 -24.08
CA ASP A 423 19.29 5.05 -25.39
C ASP A 423 20.30 6.20 -25.62
N GLY A 424 20.93 6.63 -24.52
CA GLY A 424 21.92 7.71 -24.51
C GLY A 424 21.34 9.13 -24.60
N ALA A 425 20.03 9.31 -24.61
CA ALA A 425 19.37 10.59 -24.36
C ALA A 425 19.14 10.78 -22.85
N LEU A 426 19.25 12.01 -22.36
CA LEU A 426 18.88 12.34 -20.99
C LEU A 426 17.37 12.59 -20.96
N VAL A 427 16.64 11.81 -20.16
CA VAL A 427 15.19 11.86 -20.04
C VAL A 427 14.78 11.93 -18.57
N ASP A 428 13.54 12.32 -18.32
CA ASP A 428 12.93 12.30 -17.00
C ASP A 428 12.97 10.88 -16.41
N ASN A 429 13.27 10.79 -15.12
CA ASN A 429 13.32 9.51 -14.42
C ASN A 429 11.92 9.10 -13.97
N THR A 430 11.71 7.78 -13.90
CA THR A 430 10.40 7.17 -13.66
C THR A 430 10.55 5.94 -12.79
N PHE A 431 9.62 5.71 -11.87
CA PHE A 431 9.55 4.44 -11.14
C PHE A 431 8.10 4.09 -10.76
N SER A 432 7.82 2.81 -10.59
CA SER A 432 6.48 2.33 -10.24
C SER A 432 6.27 2.39 -8.74
N VAL A 433 5.11 2.90 -8.34
CA VAL A 433 4.64 2.83 -6.96
C VAL A 433 3.78 1.57 -6.83
N GLY A 434 4.28 0.60 -6.06
CA GLY A 434 3.50 -0.60 -5.77
C GLY A 434 2.29 -0.27 -4.89
N VAL A 435 1.32 -1.18 -4.85
CA VAL A 435 0.29 -1.23 -3.80
C VAL A 435 0.30 -2.63 -3.22
N LEU A 436 0.46 -2.72 -1.89
CA LEU A 436 0.31 -3.98 -1.18
C LEU A 436 -1.16 -4.11 -0.79
N TYR A 437 -1.84 -5.06 -1.43
CA TYR A 437 -3.23 -5.40 -1.18
C TYR A 437 -3.32 -6.89 -0.83
N PRO A 438 -4.10 -7.27 0.21
CA PRO A 438 -4.30 -8.67 0.55
C PRO A 438 -5.04 -9.39 -0.59
N ALA A 439 -4.24 -10.08 -1.42
CA ALA A 439 -4.61 -10.86 -2.61
C ALA A 439 -5.06 -10.05 -3.84
N MET A 440 -4.22 -10.03 -4.87
CA MET A 440 -4.65 -9.89 -6.26
C MET A 440 -5.46 -11.14 -6.63
N PHE A 441 -6.60 -11.00 -7.32
CA PHE A 441 -7.38 -12.17 -7.73
C PHE A 441 -6.62 -12.96 -8.79
N GLU A 442 -6.69 -14.29 -8.73
CA GLU A 442 -6.11 -15.14 -9.79
C GLU A 442 -6.76 -14.81 -11.15
N GLY A 443 -5.98 -14.30 -12.09
CA GLY A 443 -6.41 -14.05 -13.47
C GLY A 443 -6.75 -12.59 -13.82
N GLU A 444 -6.65 -11.67 -12.87
CA GLU A 444 -6.77 -10.23 -13.13
C GLU A 444 -5.46 -9.67 -13.72
N ASP A 445 -5.57 -8.73 -14.65
CA ASP A 445 -4.41 -7.99 -15.16
C ASP A 445 -4.03 -6.81 -14.24
N GLU A 446 -2.76 -6.42 -14.31
CA GLU A 446 -2.18 -5.39 -13.46
C GLU A 446 -2.78 -3.99 -13.69
N GLU A 447 -3.25 -3.71 -14.90
CA GLU A 447 -3.87 -2.43 -15.26
C GLU A 447 -5.21 -2.26 -14.54
N SER A 448 -6.10 -3.24 -14.66
CA SER A 448 -7.39 -3.29 -13.96
C SER A 448 -7.24 -3.20 -12.44
N PHE A 449 -6.19 -3.82 -11.89
CA PHE A 449 -5.89 -3.72 -10.46
C PHE A 449 -5.59 -2.27 -10.04
N TYR A 450 -4.69 -1.60 -10.75
CA TYR A 450 -4.29 -0.24 -10.37
C TYR A 450 -5.33 0.85 -10.72
N GLU A 451 -6.27 0.58 -11.64
CA GLU A 451 -7.42 1.47 -11.90
C GLU A 451 -8.29 1.73 -10.66
N ALA A 452 -8.32 0.80 -9.71
CA ALA A 452 -9.04 0.96 -8.43
C ALA A 452 -8.42 2.00 -7.48
N PHE A 453 -7.25 2.54 -7.82
CA PHE A 453 -6.50 3.49 -7.00
C PHE A 453 -6.29 4.84 -7.70
N GLU A 454 -6.20 5.87 -6.88
CA GLU A 454 -5.83 7.24 -7.22
C GLU A 454 -4.42 7.51 -6.67
N PHE A 455 -3.51 7.92 -7.55
CA PHE A 455 -2.13 8.25 -7.22
C PHE A 455 -1.91 9.75 -7.37
N THR A 456 -1.39 10.39 -6.33
CA THR A 456 -1.17 11.84 -6.30
C THR A 456 0.15 12.19 -5.63
N THR A 457 0.61 13.41 -5.88
CA THR A 457 1.73 14.02 -5.15
C THR A 457 1.29 15.37 -4.58
N ASP A 458 1.93 15.82 -3.50
CA ASP A 458 1.75 17.18 -2.97
C ASP A 458 2.43 18.26 -3.84
N ARG A 459 3.30 17.84 -4.77
CA ARG A 459 4.06 18.67 -5.71
C ARG A 459 3.92 18.15 -7.15
N PRO A 460 2.71 18.24 -7.76
CA PRO A 460 2.45 17.75 -9.11
C PRO A 460 3.24 18.51 -10.19
N ASP A 461 3.76 19.69 -9.86
CA ASP A 461 4.69 20.44 -10.71
C ASP A 461 6.07 19.75 -10.86
N LEU A 462 6.50 19.02 -9.83
CA LEU A 462 7.81 18.37 -9.74
C LEU A 462 7.77 16.88 -10.00
N ALA A 463 6.71 16.18 -9.58
CA ALA A 463 6.54 14.76 -9.81
C ALA A 463 5.06 14.44 -9.99
N TYR A 464 4.71 13.72 -11.05
CA TYR A 464 3.33 13.43 -11.42
C TYR A 464 3.19 11.99 -11.90
N PHE A 465 2.01 11.43 -11.71
CA PHE A 465 1.64 10.16 -12.33
C PHE A 465 1.10 10.46 -13.72
N ASN A 466 1.53 9.67 -14.70
CA ASN A 466 1.02 9.83 -16.06
C ASN A 466 -0.46 9.41 -16.10
N ASP A 467 -1.29 10.20 -16.79
CA ASP A 467 -2.67 9.79 -17.08
C ASP A 467 -2.67 8.54 -17.98
N VAL A 468 -3.68 7.69 -17.79
CA VAL A 468 -3.91 6.47 -18.57
C VAL A 468 -4.40 6.85 -19.97
N ASP A 469 -3.55 7.45 -20.79
CA ASP A 469 -3.86 7.76 -22.17
C ASP A 469 -3.46 6.59 -23.07
N GLY A 470 -4.28 5.53 -23.13
CA GLY A 470 -4.37 4.58 -24.26
C GLY A 470 -3.12 3.80 -24.70
N ASP A 471 -1.98 3.99 -24.03
CA ASP A 471 -0.65 3.47 -24.41
C ASP A 471 -0.21 2.27 -23.55
N GLY A 472 -1.07 1.77 -22.65
CA GLY A 472 -0.78 0.66 -21.74
C GLY A 472 0.18 1.03 -20.59
N ILE A 473 0.23 2.31 -20.22
CA ILE A 473 0.99 2.80 -19.06
C ILE A 473 0.09 2.71 -17.82
N LEU A 474 0.53 1.93 -16.83
CA LEU A 474 -0.12 1.84 -15.53
C LEU A 474 -0.13 3.21 -14.84
N ASN A 475 -1.26 3.60 -14.25
CA ASN A 475 -1.43 4.85 -13.51
C ASN A 475 -0.54 4.96 -12.25
N ASN A 476 0.19 3.90 -11.89
CA ASN A 476 1.10 3.85 -10.75
C ASN A 476 2.54 4.26 -11.09
N LEU A 477 2.84 4.66 -12.34
CA LEU A 477 4.17 5.12 -12.76
C LEU A 477 4.39 6.59 -12.40
N LEU A 478 5.22 6.85 -11.39
CA LEU A 478 5.62 8.21 -11.01
C LEU A 478 6.71 8.72 -11.97
N THR A 479 6.51 9.92 -12.52
CA THR A 479 7.46 10.61 -13.40
C THR A 479 7.93 11.90 -12.76
N PHE A 480 9.24 12.12 -12.72
CA PHE A 480 9.83 13.38 -12.28
C PHE A 480 9.84 14.40 -13.42
N ASN A 481 9.51 15.64 -13.14
CA ASN A 481 9.73 16.75 -14.06
C ASN A 481 11.12 17.32 -13.81
N GLY A 482 12.13 16.81 -14.51
CA GLY A 482 13.52 17.18 -14.25
C GLY A 482 13.80 18.67 -14.44
N ALA A 483 13.16 19.30 -15.43
CA ALA A 483 13.31 20.74 -15.66
C ALA A 483 12.71 21.59 -14.52
N ALA A 484 11.58 21.18 -13.95
CA ALA A 484 10.98 21.87 -12.81
C ALA A 484 11.78 21.64 -11.52
N ILE A 485 12.31 20.42 -11.32
CA ILE A 485 13.18 20.10 -10.18
C ILE A 485 14.48 20.91 -10.25
N GLU A 486 15.12 20.99 -11.41
CA GLU A 486 16.30 21.84 -11.64
C GLU A 486 16.02 23.31 -11.33
N ALA A 487 14.82 23.81 -11.66
CA ALA A 487 14.42 25.18 -11.34
C ALA A 487 14.07 25.39 -9.86
N ALA A 488 13.66 24.33 -9.15
CA ALA A 488 13.19 24.39 -7.77
C ALA A 488 14.31 24.20 -6.74
N ALA A 489 15.39 23.48 -7.07
CA ALA A 489 16.53 23.20 -6.20
C ALA A 489 17.85 23.56 -6.88
N GLU A 490 18.65 24.42 -6.23
CA GLU A 490 19.99 24.75 -6.72
C GLU A 490 21.00 23.64 -6.36
N ASN A 491 21.78 23.17 -7.33
CA ASN A 491 22.98 22.34 -7.14
C ASN A 491 22.79 21.04 -6.33
N GLY A 492 21.71 20.29 -6.58
CA GLY A 492 21.48 19.00 -5.92
C GLY A 492 20.96 19.11 -4.48
N GLU A 493 20.31 20.22 -4.13
CA GLU A 493 19.50 20.29 -2.92
C GLU A 493 18.40 19.22 -2.93
N LYS A 494 18.16 18.63 -1.76
CA LYS A 494 17.15 17.60 -1.54
C LYS A 494 15.77 18.23 -1.47
N ILE A 495 14.83 17.70 -2.26
CA ILE A 495 13.42 18.06 -2.22
C ILE A 495 12.63 16.86 -1.73
N ASP A 496 11.88 17.03 -0.65
CA ASP A 496 10.92 16.04 -0.19
C ASP A 496 9.60 16.22 -0.94
N ILE A 497 9.07 15.11 -1.46
CA ILE A 497 7.78 15.03 -2.15
C ILE A 497 6.96 13.96 -1.46
N THR A 498 5.73 14.32 -1.06
CA THR A 498 4.79 13.37 -0.48
C THR A 498 4.00 12.71 -1.61
N VAL A 499 4.16 11.41 -1.77
CA VAL A 499 3.32 10.58 -2.64
C VAL A 499 2.15 10.06 -1.82
N THR A 500 0.94 10.12 -2.37
CA THR A 500 -0.29 9.60 -1.74
C THR A 500 -1.02 8.67 -2.68
N VAL A 501 -1.34 7.48 -2.20
CA VAL A 501 -2.16 6.48 -2.90
C VAL A 501 -3.45 6.29 -2.13
N ARG A 502 -4.59 6.35 -2.82
CA ARG A 502 -5.92 6.22 -2.23
C ARG A 502 -6.80 5.27 -3.04
N ALA A 503 -7.61 4.46 -2.39
CA ALA A 503 -8.64 3.70 -3.10
C ALA A 503 -9.76 4.61 -3.62
N LYS A 504 -10.15 4.45 -4.89
CA LYS A 504 -11.32 5.13 -5.47
C LYS A 504 -12.63 4.60 -4.87
N TYR A 505 -12.67 3.30 -4.61
CA TYR A 505 -13.83 2.58 -4.12
C TYR A 505 -13.53 1.94 -2.75
N PRO A 506 -13.56 2.72 -1.66
CA PRO A 506 -13.39 2.16 -0.32
C PRO A 506 -14.56 1.22 0.01
N LYS A 507 -14.29 0.10 0.68
CA LYS A 507 -15.32 -0.87 1.08
C LYS A 507 -16.37 -0.27 2.00
N TYR A 508 -15.94 0.63 2.88
CA TYR A 508 -16.78 1.35 3.83
C TYR A 508 -16.64 2.87 3.58
N ALA A 509 -17.76 3.53 3.31
CA ALA A 509 -17.79 4.92 2.84
C ALA A 509 -17.19 5.95 3.84
N ASN A 510 -17.15 5.62 5.12
CA ASN A 510 -16.72 6.49 6.21
C ASN A 510 -15.27 6.26 6.68
N LEU A 511 -14.49 5.42 5.97
CA LEU A 511 -13.16 4.98 6.45
C LEU A 511 -12.02 5.29 5.45
N PRO A 512 -11.85 6.55 5.01
CA PRO A 512 -10.81 6.93 4.04
C PRO A 512 -9.39 6.82 4.60
N GLU A 513 -9.19 6.89 5.93
CA GLU A 513 -7.86 6.79 6.55
C GLU A 513 -7.23 5.41 6.38
N TYR A 514 -8.03 4.35 6.27
CA TYR A 514 -7.57 2.96 6.10
C TYR A 514 -7.29 2.61 4.63
N THR A 515 -7.82 3.42 3.71
CA THR A 515 -7.70 3.22 2.26
C THR A 515 -6.81 4.27 1.60
N THR A 516 -6.02 4.99 2.41
CA THR A 516 -5.06 6.00 1.96
C THR A 516 -3.70 5.74 2.60
N ALA A 517 -2.63 5.67 1.80
CA ALA A 517 -1.26 5.70 2.31
C ALA A 517 -0.49 6.87 1.71
N SER A 518 0.40 7.44 2.52
CA SER A 518 1.33 8.47 2.07
C SER A 518 2.74 8.14 2.53
N PHE A 519 3.71 8.38 1.66
CA PHE A 519 5.13 8.26 1.95
C PHE A 519 5.89 9.44 1.34
N VAL A 520 7.01 9.77 1.94
CA VAL A 520 7.88 10.85 1.47
C VAL A 520 9.02 10.24 0.68
N ILE A 521 9.21 10.73 -0.54
CA ILE A 521 10.41 10.48 -1.33
C ILE A 521 11.27 11.73 -1.33
N THR A 522 12.59 11.55 -1.30
CA THR A 522 13.54 12.64 -1.45
C THR A 522 14.16 12.59 -2.83
N VAL A 523 14.01 13.66 -3.61
CA VAL A 523 14.57 13.79 -4.96
C VAL A 523 15.62 14.89 -5.02
N VAL A 524 16.61 14.74 -5.91
CA VAL A 524 17.61 15.77 -6.22
C VAL A 524 17.65 16.02 -7.73
N ASP A 525 18.11 17.22 -8.12
CA ASP A 525 18.52 17.43 -9.52
C ASP A 525 19.77 16.59 -9.83
N GLY A 526 19.56 15.47 -10.50
CA GLY A 526 20.56 14.44 -10.66
C GLY A 526 20.21 13.41 -11.73
N VAL A 527 21.19 12.55 -12.04
CA VAL A 527 21.06 11.47 -13.00
C VAL A 527 21.28 10.13 -12.29
N SER A 528 20.36 9.19 -12.48
CA SER A 528 20.56 7.80 -12.09
C SER A 528 21.62 7.15 -12.98
N VAL A 529 22.65 6.56 -12.38
CA VAL A 529 23.81 5.99 -13.07
C VAL A 529 24.00 4.53 -12.68
N GLY A 530 24.04 3.65 -13.69
CA GLY A 530 24.21 2.20 -13.50
C GLY A 530 25.52 1.65 -14.07
N ASP A 531 26.34 2.50 -14.69
CA ASP A 531 27.62 2.12 -15.28
C ASP A 531 28.58 3.32 -15.35
N TYR A 532 29.85 3.05 -15.69
CA TYR A 532 30.86 4.11 -15.78
C TYR A 532 30.58 5.10 -16.92
N ALA A 533 29.91 4.68 -17.99
CA ALA A 533 29.63 5.54 -19.14
C ALA A 533 28.56 6.61 -18.79
N SER A 534 27.48 6.20 -18.15
CA SER A 534 26.42 7.06 -17.63
C SER A 534 26.94 7.99 -16.54
N LEU A 535 27.78 7.48 -15.62
CA LEU A 535 28.47 8.28 -14.62
C LEU A 535 29.31 9.39 -15.26
N LYS A 536 30.15 9.04 -16.24
CA LYS A 536 31.00 10.02 -16.94
C LYS A 536 30.16 11.11 -17.62
N ARG A 537 29.08 10.74 -18.28
CA ARG A 537 28.20 11.70 -18.96
C ARG A 537 27.49 12.63 -17.98
N ALA A 538 26.93 12.08 -16.90
CA ALA A 538 26.24 12.85 -15.85
C ALA A 538 27.16 13.92 -15.23
N LEU A 539 28.39 13.53 -14.88
CA LEU A 539 29.32 14.39 -14.15
C LEU A 539 30.10 15.37 -15.05
N GLU A 540 30.60 14.92 -16.20
CA GLU A 540 31.49 15.73 -17.04
C GLU A 540 30.75 16.54 -18.11
N THR A 541 29.67 15.98 -18.66
CA THR A 541 28.97 16.58 -19.81
C THR A 541 27.78 17.41 -19.35
N GLU A 542 26.92 16.83 -18.50
CA GLU A 542 25.68 17.47 -18.04
C GLU A 542 25.85 18.27 -16.74
N LYS A 543 26.88 17.95 -15.94
CA LYS A 543 27.21 18.59 -14.65
C LYS A 543 26.11 18.47 -13.57
N LYS A 544 25.34 17.38 -13.60
CA LYS A 544 24.29 17.10 -12.60
C LYS A 544 24.81 16.25 -11.45
N SER A 545 24.01 16.11 -10.38
CA SER A 545 24.29 15.14 -9.32
C SER A 545 24.23 13.71 -9.89
N ALA A 546 24.94 12.76 -9.28
CA ALA A 546 24.88 11.35 -9.67
C ALA A 546 24.32 10.49 -8.52
N VAL A 547 23.35 9.64 -8.86
CA VAL A 547 22.73 8.68 -7.93
C VAL A 547 22.99 7.28 -8.47
N PHE A 548 23.75 6.47 -7.72
CA PHE A 548 24.23 5.18 -8.19
C PHE A 548 23.14 4.12 -7.98
N LEU A 549 22.88 3.32 -9.02
CA LEU A 549 21.93 2.21 -9.02
C LEU A 549 22.56 0.87 -8.66
N ASN A 550 23.90 0.78 -8.72
CA ASN A 550 24.69 -0.43 -8.47
C ASN A 550 26.16 -0.09 -8.19
N ASP A 551 26.92 -1.13 -7.83
CA ASP A 551 28.38 -1.08 -7.80
C ASP A 551 28.96 -0.72 -9.17
N ILE A 552 29.57 0.47 -9.30
CA ILE A 552 30.20 0.91 -10.56
C ILE A 552 31.72 0.63 -10.52
N PRO A 553 32.24 -0.27 -11.38
CA PRO A 553 33.68 -0.49 -11.50
C PRO A 553 34.35 0.55 -12.40
N VAL A 554 35.50 1.06 -11.98
CA VAL A 554 36.32 1.99 -12.76
C VAL A 554 37.78 1.54 -12.77
N GLU A 555 38.31 1.29 -13.98
CA GLU A 555 39.71 0.90 -14.19
C GLU A 555 40.63 2.12 -14.33
N ASN A 556 41.67 2.16 -13.51
CA ASN A 556 42.83 3.04 -13.64
C ASN A 556 43.92 2.26 -14.40
N ALA A 557 43.97 2.41 -15.73
CA ALA A 557 44.97 1.78 -16.58
C ALA A 557 46.24 2.67 -16.69
N ALA A 558 47.43 2.07 -16.59
CA ALA A 558 48.68 2.82 -16.75
C ALA A 558 48.80 3.48 -18.13
N GLY A 559 49.06 4.79 -18.14
CA GLY A 559 49.37 5.56 -19.34
C GLY A 559 48.26 6.45 -19.87
N GLN A 560 47.08 6.45 -19.25
CA GLN A 560 46.11 7.54 -19.45
C GLN A 560 46.39 8.67 -18.44
N ASP A 561 46.76 9.84 -18.96
CA ASP A 561 47.13 11.05 -18.19
C ASP A 561 45.93 11.72 -17.47
N GLY A 562 44.85 10.96 -17.22
CA GLY A 562 43.65 11.40 -16.54
C GLY A 562 43.31 10.39 -15.46
N ALA A 563 43.69 10.71 -14.22
CA ALA A 563 43.37 9.88 -13.06
C ALA A 563 41.87 9.58 -12.98
N THR A 564 41.55 8.38 -12.49
CA THR A 564 40.27 7.92 -11.92
C THR A 564 39.72 8.98 -10.97
N ASN A 565 39.09 10.03 -11.49
CA ASN A 565 38.67 11.17 -10.71
C ASN A 565 37.20 11.46 -11.04
N ILE A 566 36.36 11.50 -10.01
CA ILE A 566 35.02 12.06 -10.12
C ILE A 566 35.17 13.58 -9.98
N TYR A 567 35.00 14.29 -11.10
CA TYR A 567 34.90 15.74 -11.14
C TYR A 567 33.47 16.15 -11.45
N THR A 568 32.75 16.71 -10.47
CA THR A 568 31.40 17.21 -10.69
C THR A 568 31.16 18.54 -9.98
N TYR A 569 30.14 19.25 -10.47
CA TYR A 569 29.57 20.44 -9.84
C TYR A 569 28.33 20.09 -9.00
N GLY A 570 27.79 18.88 -9.13
CA GLY A 570 26.66 18.39 -8.35
C GLY A 570 27.09 17.53 -7.16
N SER A 571 26.11 16.84 -6.58
CA SER A 571 26.32 15.91 -5.45
C SER A 571 26.46 14.46 -5.94
N VAL A 572 27.03 13.58 -5.12
CA VAL A 572 27.16 12.14 -5.42
C VAL A 572 26.56 11.32 -4.28
N TYR A 573 25.65 10.40 -4.63
CA TYR A 573 24.91 9.55 -3.71
C TYR A 573 24.96 8.07 -4.17
N GLY A 574 25.21 7.15 -3.25
CA GLY A 574 24.98 5.71 -3.44
C GLY A 574 25.97 4.78 -2.73
N ASN A 575 25.75 3.48 -2.88
CA ASN A 575 26.60 2.39 -2.39
C ASN A 575 27.39 1.81 -3.56
N GLY A 576 28.64 1.41 -3.32
CA GLY A 576 29.36 0.53 -4.22
C GLY A 576 30.15 1.23 -5.31
N TYR A 577 31.44 1.44 -5.07
CA TYR A 577 32.32 1.91 -6.15
C TYR A 577 33.61 1.15 -6.09
N THR A 578 33.93 0.49 -7.20
CA THR A 578 35.16 -0.30 -7.27
C THR A 578 36.21 0.48 -8.03
N VAL A 579 37.25 0.95 -7.33
CA VAL A 579 38.44 1.53 -7.95
C VAL A 579 39.45 0.42 -8.19
N SER A 580 39.63 0.11 -9.46
CA SER A 580 40.54 -0.92 -9.96
C SER A 580 41.86 -0.24 -10.35
N ALA A 581 42.99 -0.48 -9.68
CA ALA A 581 44.27 0.18 -9.95
C ALA A 581 45.49 -0.77 -9.97
N GLU A 582 46.56 -0.43 -10.67
CA GLU A 582 47.77 -1.29 -10.72
C GLU A 582 48.52 -1.31 -9.37
N LYS A 583 49.21 -2.42 -9.06
CA LYS A 583 50.00 -2.60 -7.83
C LYS A 583 50.98 -1.44 -7.58
N ASP A 584 51.63 -0.96 -8.63
CA ASP A 584 52.60 0.15 -8.59
C ASP A 584 51.95 1.53 -8.36
N GLN A 585 50.63 1.64 -8.54
CA GLN A 585 49.87 2.85 -8.22
C GLN A 585 49.42 2.90 -6.75
N MET A 586 49.38 1.75 -6.06
CA MET A 586 48.96 1.67 -4.65
C MET A 586 50.12 1.71 -3.65
N ILE A 587 51.30 1.25 -4.06
CA ILE A 587 52.48 1.14 -3.18
C ILE A 587 53.36 2.39 -3.29
N GLY A 588 53.60 3.08 -2.16
CA GLY A 588 54.64 4.12 -2.05
C GLY A 588 54.36 5.48 -2.72
N LYS A 589 53.17 5.70 -3.28
CA LYS A 589 52.77 6.98 -3.90
C LYS A 589 52.32 8.02 -2.87
N THR A 590 52.57 9.29 -3.16
CA THR A 590 52.10 10.43 -2.34
C THR A 590 50.83 11.07 -2.83
N GLU A 591 50.48 10.87 -4.10
CA GLU A 591 49.28 11.41 -4.73
C GLU A 591 48.07 10.50 -4.47
N PRO A 592 46.84 11.06 -4.39
CA PRO A 592 45.64 10.26 -4.23
C PRO A 592 45.40 9.32 -5.43
N ILE A 593 44.90 8.11 -5.15
CA ILE A 593 44.57 7.09 -6.18
C ILE A 593 43.24 7.43 -6.88
N PHE A 594 42.41 8.20 -6.18
CA PHE A 594 41.10 8.65 -6.60
C PHE A 594 40.81 10.03 -6.01
N HIS A 595 40.18 10.90 -6.80
CA HIS A 595 39.73 12.22 -6.33
C HIS A 595 38.22 12.37 -6.52
N VAL A 596 37.54 12.96 -5.52
CA VAL A 596 36.16 13.44 -5.65
C VAL A 596 36.12 14.94 -5.45
N TYR A 597 35.58 15.62 -6.46
CA TYR A 597 35.22 17.03 -6.41
C TYR A 597 33.72 17.11 -6.63
N ALA A 598 32.97 17.48 -5.59
CA ALA A 598 31.51 17.54 -5.59
C ALA A 598 31.03 18.50 -4.49
N ASP A 599 29.76 18.90 -4.55
CA ASP A 599 29.15 19.79 -3.55
C ASP A 599 28.81 19.02 -2.26
N ASN A 600 28.11 17.88 -2.38
CA ASN A 600 27.95 16.89 -1.31
C ASN A 600 28.38 15.50 -1.79
N VAL A 601 28.97 14.71 -0.87
CA VAL A 601 29.41 13.33 -1.14
C VAL A 601 28.90 12.43 -0.02
N VAL A 602 27.99 11.53 -0.37
CA VAL A 602 27.57 10.40 0.46
C VAL A 602 27.95 9.13 -0.29
N PHE A 603 28.97 8.44 0.21
CA PHE A 603 29.61 7.33 -0.49
C PHE A 603 29.89 6.18 0.49
N SER A 604 29.30 5.02 0.25
CA SER A 604 29.48 3.80 1.05
C SER A 604 30.02 2.66 0.18
N ASN A 605 30.69 1.68 0.79
CA ASN A 605 31.22 0.48 0.11
C ASN A 605 32.20 0.79 -1.05
N LEU A 606 33.15 1.69 -0.82
CA LEU A 606 34.29 1.88 -1.73
C LEU A 606 35.19 0.64 -1.67
N THR A 607 35.23 -0.14 -2.75
CA THR A 607 36.14 -1.27 -2.93
C THR A 607 37.35 -0.84 -3.74
N ILE A 608 38.56 -1.18 -3.31
CA ILE A 608 39.78 -0.96 -4.09
C ILE A 608 40.31 -2.32 -4.54
N ARG A 609 40.41 -2.57 -5.85
CA ARG A 609 40.92 -3.83 -6.42
C ARG A 609 42.25 -3.62 -7.15
N PRO A 610 43.25 -4.47 -6.92
CA PRO A 610 44.46 -4.47 -7.74
C PRO A 610 44.21 -5.10 -9.12
N ASN A 611 44.54 -4.40 -10.20
CA ASN A 611 44.23 -4.81 -11.57
C ASN A 611 45.14 -5.91 -12.14
N THR A 612 46.25 -6.21 -11.47
CA THR A 612 47.22 -7.18 -11.97
C THR A 612 47.89 -7.91 -10.81
N PHE A 613 47.43 -9.13 -10.57
CA PHE A 613 48.28 -10.21 -10.08
C PHE A 613 48.56 -11.11 -11.28
N SER A 614 49.82 -11.48 -11.50
CA SER A 614 50.15 -12.48 -12.52
C SER A 614 49.71 -13.87 -12.03
N ASP A 615 49.51 -14.83 -12.94
CA ASP A 615 49.25 -16.23 -12.54
C ASP A 615 50.38 -16.83 -11.67
N GLU A 616 51.57 -16.21 -11.66
CA GLU A 616 52.69 -16.57 -10.79
C GLU A 616 52.54 -16.02 -9.35
N ASP A 617 51.64 -15.05 -9.11
CA ASP A 617 51.35 -14.47 -7.78
C ASP A 617 50.17 -15.18 -7.05
N ILE A 618 49.56 -16.18 -7.68
CA ILE A 618 48.40 -16.94 -7.15
C ILE A 618 48.75 -18.44 -7.15
N GLU A 619 49.04 -19.01 -5.98
CA GLU A 619 49.31 -20.44 -5.81
C GLU A 619 48.15 -21.11 -5.06
N ASN A 620 47.48 -22.09 -5.67
CA ASN A 620 46.30 -22.79 -5.13
C ASN A 620 45.06 -21.92 -4.81
N GLY A 621 44.92 -20.77 -5.46
CA GLY A 621 43.78 -19.86 -5.21
C GLY A 621 43.99 -18.88 -4.07
N ASP A 622 45.14 -18.96 -3.40
CA ASP A 622 45.59 -17.97 -2.41
C ASP A 622 46.62 -17.02 -3.05
N LEU A 623 46.48 -15.73 -2.77
CA LEU A 623 47.42 -14.70 -3.20
C LEU A 623 48.72 -14.83 -2.39
N THR A 624 49.82 -15.22 -3.02
CA THR A 624 51.11 -15.41 -2.34
C THR A 624 52.08 -14.30 -2.74
N ILE A 625 52.10 -13.22 -1.95
CA ILE A 625 53.04 -12.11 -2.14
C ILE A 625 54.36 -12.43 -1.40
N ASP A 626 55.34 -12.98 -2.12
CA ASP A 626 56.60 -13.51 -1.57
C ASP A 626 57.64 -12.44 -1.15
N ASP A 627 57.35 -11.14 -1.34
CA ASP A 627 58.30 -10.06 -1.08
C ASP A 627 57.88 -9.19 0.12
N ALA A 628 58.21 -9.66 1.33
CA ALA A 628 58.01 -8.95 2.60
C ALA A 628 58.66 -7.55 2.66
N SER A 629 59.50 -7.17 1.69
CA SER A 629 60.03 -5.80 1.60
C SER A 629 58.97 -4.77 1.17
N THR A 630 57.92 -5.18 0.44
CA THR A 630 56.85 -4.29 -0.03
C THR A 630 55.86 -3.88 1.07
N PHE A 631 55.67 -4.71 2.09
CA PHE A 631 54.76 -4.43 3.22
C PHE A 631 55.34 -3.47 4.27
N THR A 632 56.64 -3.13 4.22
CA THR A 632 57.21 -2.15 5.16
C THR A 632 56.62 -0.74 4.98
N SER A 633 55.99 -0.47 3.85
CA SER A 633 55.34 0.80 3.49
C SER A 633 53.83 0.85 3.79
N GLY A 634 53.17 -0.30 4.04
CA GLY A 634 51.70 -0.42 4.04
C GLY A 634 51.07 -0.07 2.68
N TYR A 635 49.86 -0.58 2.41
CA TYR A 635 49.00 0.04 1.39
C TYR A 635 48.58 1.41 1.94
N CYS A 636 48.98 2.50 1.28
CA CYS A 636 48.54 3.83 1.66
C CYS A 636 47.43 4.26 0.72
N ILE A 637 46.18 4.05 1.12
CA ILE A 637 45.03 4.61 0.42
C ILE A 637 45.02 6.11 0.73
N LYS A 638 45.64 6.90 -0.13
CA LYS A 638 45.47 8.34 -0.12
C LYS A 638 44.25 8.68 -0.98
N TYR A 639 43.27 9.30 -0.35
CA TYR A 639 42.11 9.90 -1.01
C TYR A 639 42.06 11.39 -0.66
N ASN A 640 41.46 12.19 -1.54
CA ASN A 640 41.28 13.62 -1.30
C ASN A 640 39.83 13.98 -1.64
N ILE A 641 39.03 14.24 -0.61
CA ILE A 641 37.69 14.82 -0.77
C ILE A 641 37.86 16.33 -0.68
N ARG A 642 37.40 17.05 -1.69
CA ARG A 642 37.38 18.51 -1.67
C ARG A 642 35.97 18.98 -1.98
N ALA A 643 35.29 19.52 -0.97
CA ALA A 643 34.05 20.24 -1.17
C ALA A 643 34.34 21.59 -1.82
N ARG A 644 33.48 22.02 -2.73
CA ARG A 644 33.59 23.31 -3.40
C ARG A 644 32.37 24.16 -3.01
N ASN A 645 32.58 25.46 -2.86
CA ASN A 645 31.48 26.38 -2.61
C ASN A 645 30.73 26.56 -3.93
N SER A 646 29.46 26.15 -3.96
CA SER A 646 28.61 26.18 -5.15
C SER A 646 28.46 27.58 -5.77
N ALA A 647 28.48 28.63 -4.94
CA ALA A 647 28.35 30.02 -5.41
C ALA A 647 29.68 30.63 -5.91
N THR A 648 30.83 30.22 -5.36
CA THR A 648 32.13 30.88 -5.66
C THR A 648 33.11 30.02 -6.44
N GLY A 649 32.88 28.71 -6.53
CA GLY A 649 33.81 27.76 -7.13
C GLY A 649 35.10 27.55 -6.33
N GLU A 650 35.21 28.13 -5.14
CA GLU A 650 36.39 28.02 -4.27
C GLU A 650 36.35 26.71 -3.47
N THR A 651 37.53 26.13 -3.22
CA THR A 651 37.66 24.92 -2.41
C THR A 651 37.43 25.26 -0.93
N VAL A 652 36.49 24.58 -0.27
CA VAL A 652 36.19 24.78 1.16
C VAL A 652 36.78 23.64 1.97
N THR A 653 37.49 23.97 3.05
CA THR A 653 38.14 23.00 3.95
C THR A 653 37.21 22.41 5.02
N GLN A 654 35.94 22.85 5.07
CA GLN A 654 34.98 22.40 6.07
C GLN A 654 33.83 21.68 5.36
N ILE A 655 33.85 20.36 5.48
CA ILE A 655 32.88 19.46 4.88
C ILE A 655 31.76 19.24 5.92
N LYS A 656 30.51 19.63 5.61
CA LYS A 656 29.35 19.22 6.41
C LYS A 656 28.79 17.93 5.79
N GLY A 657 28.78 16.84 6.55
CA GLY A 657 28.02 15.64 6.18
C GLY A 657 28.71 14.58 5.31
N SER A 658 30.00 14.69 4.98
CA SER A 658 30.67 13.59 4.27
C SER A 658 31.05 12.44 5.20
N ARG A 659 30.55 11.25 4.86
CA ARG A 659 30.93 9.96 5.42
C ARG A 659 31.52 9.14 4.27
N ILE A 660 32.71 8.57 4.48
CA ILE A 660 33.31 7.58 3.58
C ILE A 660 33.59 6.35 4.43
N GLU A 661 33.03 5.22 4.02
CA GLU A 661 33.28 3.90 4.60
C GLU A 661 34.04 3.06 3.59
N PHE A 662 35.16 2.48 4.04
CA PHE A 662 36.06 1.69 3.20
C PHE A 662 36.19 0.27 3.77
N CYS A 663 36.09 -0.73 2.91
CA CYS A 663 36.45 -2.11 3.22
C CYS A 663 37.77 -2.41 2.49
N ILE A 664 38.84 -2.66 3.24
CA ILE A 664 40.11 -3.13 2.66
C ILE A 664 40.01 -4.65 2.65
N LEU A 665 39.72 -5.23 1.49
CA LEU A 665 39.86 -6.66 1.28
C LEU A 665 41.36 -7.02 1.31
N GLU A 666 41.86 -7.40 2.49
CA GLU A 666 43.03 -8.29 2.57
C GLU A 666 42.53 -9.71 2.33
N ASN A 667 42.67 -10.19 1.09
CA ASN A 667 42.66 -11.63 0.83
C ASN A 667 44.02 -12.22 1.20
#